data_AF-A0AAE4CWJ3-F1
#
_entry.id   AF-A0AAE4CWJ3-F1
#
_cell.length_a   1.000
_cell.length_b   1.000
_cell.length_c   1.000
_cell.angle_alpha   90.00
_cell.angle_beta   90.00
_cell.angle_gamma   90.00
#
_symmetry.space_group_name_H-M   'P 1'
#
loop_
_entity.id
_entity.type
_entity.pdbx_description
1 polymer ?
#
loop_
_entity_poly.entity_id
_entity_poly.type
_entity_poly.pdbx_seq_one_letter_code
_entity_poly.pdbx_strand_id
1 'polypeptide(L)'
;MLGRLLASVLIGTTAIPVVAAPAAAAPQPVTAVPAGPAVHALTLVTGDTVTLTEAAPGRYAAGVTPAPGRETLSFHTYEVDGSVRVVPEDAIPLIGAGRVDADLFDVQRLIEQGYGDAESDTLPLIVRGGDAGLRTAGTGLRSIGATAVAPAKAALADFWKRSTTARTAGETTVYLDGRVAAALDRSTAQIGAPAAWAEGRDGTGVTVAVLDTGVDATHPDLAGKIVEARNFSAGPDAVDRHGHGTHVASTVAGSGAASGGTRRGVAPGASLLIGKVLGDDGYGMESDIISAMEWAAGSGAAVVNMSLGGDPTDGLDPMSLAVNEISADTGTLFVIAAGNAGDNGDSTVGTPGSAAAALTVGAVGRDDRVASFSSRGPRAGDLGLKPEITAPGVAIVAARAAGTAMDSPVDAHYTAASGTSMATPHVAGAAAILKQQHTGWSAEQLKAALVSTAKPTAGETVWTQGAGRVDLARATTQTVTGSPVVDFARQTVDSPAATRTVTYANAGPAAVTLTLTPPAFATAPKTVTVPAGGTATATVGVSFTRIGRLSGVLTATAPGGVVVGTAVGAVVDGPVHQVTFKPLDRDGKPAFVTGMTVFGKDSRFDVVRPVDAAGETFALQEGSYVLTAQVAQDQDSDNFVVIPELTVTGDMTVLLDARKGTPIRIETPRTAVPTSTISFYSHRVTAGGRQITNGVMHFAGTSTIYVTPTPAVRTGEFEFYSRWQLVAPQVQASVPGLGAIEAYLASTSPAPDGRRVLPLAAASAKHLRGTAVLVADDHTDDLSRYVRAGAAAVVLIQEKGVDPRTGWNPTAPDRLPLPTIAVSYEDGQRMLRGPASLDLTLTTSSPYLYDVVQISKDRIPDRITHRVTTANTQRITTRYAHNGGENWIKEQRFAWRPWQTFAWNDTSRAARTPSVREEWVSAGDSRWLHRVHHAYPWDSFGPLQTGFEGPVASYRPGTSAETWAAPVVRPADVGSSRDGDVLRLRVAEFVDGDGHYTSAYPGESTAALWRDGVKVADLVNGNQNVTTTAARAAYRLTVTTARDDEDWRFGTRTETEWGFTSATGTGDLPLLGVDYDPGLLGVRLDFTGRLSSLKVEFSTDEGRTWLRTVTIGELALVPRGGDEPVSLRVTARDTAGNTLTQTVIRAF
;
A
#
# COMPACT_ATOMS: atom_id res chain seq x y z
N MET A 1 4.47 65.62 -75.04
CA MET A 1 5.63 66.34 -74.49
C MET A 1 6.15 65.48 -73.33
N LEU A 2 7.37 64.95 -73.38
CA LEU A 2 8.64 65.61 -72.99
C LEU A 2 8.64 65.97 -71.48
N GLY A 3 9.46 65.38 -70.60
CA GLY A 3 10.35 64.21 -70.75
C GLY A 3 11.53 64.20 -69.75
N ARG A 4 12.21 63.03 -69.61
CA ARG A 4 13.36 62.70 -68.73
C ARG A 4 12.95 62.37 -67.26
N LEU A 5 13.19 61.15 -66.73
CA LEU A 5 14.44 60.37 -66.47
C LEU A 5 15.20 60.92 -65.23
N LEU A 6 15.69 60.13 -64.26
CA LEU A 6 15.95 58.67 -64.22
C LEU A 6 15.97 58.08 -62.78
N ALA A 7 15.75 56.76 -62.69
CA ALA A 7 16.28 55.81 -61.68
C ALA A 7 15.94 55.94 -60.17
N SER A 8 15.10 55.00 -59.73
CA SER A 8 15.20 54.19 -58.50
C SER A 8 16.66 53.82 -58.12
N VAL A 9 17.02 53.47 -56.88
CA VAL A 9 16.29 52.69 -55.86
C VAL A 9 16.46 53.30 -54.46
N LEU A 10 15.40 53.29 -53.65
CA LEU A 10 15.45 53.70 -52.24
C LEU A 10 15.90 52.52 -51.36
N ILE A 11 16.82 52.77 -50.41
CA ILE A 11 17.21 51.76 -49.42
C ILE A 11 16.08 51.64 -48.39
N GLY A 12 15.28 50.57 -48.49
CA GLY A 12 14.25 50.25 -47.51
C GLY A 12 14.86 49.81 -46.19
N THR A 13 14.44 50.42 -45.09
CA THR A 13 14.88 50.06 -43.73
C THR A 13 14.36 48.67 -43.36
N THR A 14 15.24 47.66 -43.32
CA THR A 14 14.90 46.34 -42.79
C THR A 14 14.73 46.41 -41.27
N ALA A 15 13.47 46.46 -40.82
CA ALA A 15 13.14 46.23 -39.42
C ALA A 15 13.61 44.81 -39.04
N ILE A 16 14.53 44.72 -38.09
CA ILE A 16 14.89 43.44 -37.48
C ILE A 16 13.66 42.98 -36.67
N PRO A 17 13.08 41.81 -36.94
CA PRO A 17 12.04 41.28 -36.09
C PRO A 17 12.65 40.99 -34.72
N VAL A 18 12.15 41.67 -33.69
CA VAL A 18 12.46 41.29 -32.30
C VAL A 18 11.83 39.93 -32.07
N VAL A 19 12.65 38.88 -32.17
CA VAL A 19 12.27 37.54 -31.74
C VAL A 19 12.03 37.64 -30.24
N ALA A 20 10.76 37.63 -29.84
CA ALA A 20 10.40 37.56 -28.44
C ALA A 20 11.04 36.29 -27.85
N ALA A 21 11.83 36.44 -26.79
CA ALA A 21 12.27 35.30 -26.01
C ALA A 21 11.02 34.53 -25.55
N PRO A 22 11.03 33.18 -25.58
CA PRO A 22 9.91 32.41 -25.05
C PRO A 22 9.69 32.81 -23.60
N ALA A 23 8.46 33.19 -23.25
CA ALA A 23 8.15 33.57 -21.88
C ALA A 23 8.48 32.41 -20.94
N ALA A 24 9.28 32.67 -19.90
CA ALA A 24 9.53 31.70 -18.86
C ALA A 24 8.18 31.24 -18.29
N ALA A 25 7.98 29.93 -18.19
CA ALA A 25 6.75 29.38 -17.62
C ALA A 25 6.66 29.84 -16.16
N ALA A 26 5.50 30.38 -15.76
CA ALA A 26 5.26 30.72 -14.36
C ALA A 26 5.39 29.45 -13.49
N PRO A 27 6.04 29.54 -12.31
CA PRO A 27 6.21 28.39 -11.43
C PRO A 27 4.85 27.76 -11.12
N GLN A 28 4.78 26.44 -11.24
CA GLN A 28 3.59 25.67 -10.83
C GLN A 28 3.51 25.68 -9.31
N PRO A 29 2.30 25.69 -8.72
CA PRO A 29 2.15 25.47 -7.29
C PRO A 29 2.66 24.06 -6.93
N VAL A 30 3.59 23.99 -5.99
CA VAL A 30 4.11 22.71 -5.48
C VAL A 30 3.03 21.96 -4.73
N THR A 31 2.76 20.72 -5.15
CA THR A 31 1.96 19.77 -4.37
C THR A 31 2.77 19.27 -3.18
N ALA A 32 2.17 19.28 -1.99
CA ALA A 32 2.82 18.89 -0.75
C ALA A 32 3.38 17.45 -0.78
N VAL A 33 4.45 17.26 -0.02
CA VAL A 33 5.21 16.00 0.12
C VAL A 33 5.00 15.43 1.54
N PRO A 34 5.09 14.10 1.75
CA PRO A 34 4.98 13.49 3.08
C PRO A 34 6.13 13.89 4.03
N ALA A 35 6.17 13.26 5.21
CA ALA A 35 7.42 13.21 5.98
C ALA A 35 8.47 12.39 5.22
N GLY A 36 9.75 12.45 5.64
CA GLY A 36 10.78 11.57 5.09
C GLY A 36 10.34 10.10 5.12
N PRO A 37 10.54 9.32 4.04
CA PRO A 37 9.71 8.16 3.77
C PRO A 37 9.90 7.06 4.80
N ALA A 38 8.78 6.59 5.35
CA ALA A 38 8.76 5.35 6.12
C ALA A 38 9.12 4.19 5.18
N VAL A 39 10.28 3.57 5.43
CA VAL A 39 10.68 2.33 4.76
C VAL A 39 10.08 1.18 5.57
N HIS A 40 8.92 0.71 5.15
CA HIS A 40 8.29 -0.46 5.75
C HIS A 40 8.96 -1.71 5.18
N ALA A 41 9.93 -2.24 5.93
CA ALA A 41 10.44 -3.59 5.72
C ALA A 41 9.47 -4.62 6.32
N LEU A 42 9.31 -5.76 5.65
CA LEU A 42 8.42 -6.85 6.07
C LEU A 42 9.03 -8.20 5.70
N THR A 43 9.40 -9.00 6.69
CA THR A 43 9.82 -10.39 6.51
C THR A 43 8.59 -11.30 6.43
N LEU A 44 8.40 -11.92 5.27
CA LEU A 44 7.30 -12.84 4.97
C LEU A 44 7.46 -14.19 5.68
N VAL A 45 6.40 -15.01 5.70
CA VAL A 45 6.41 -16.36 6.31
C VAL A 45 7.46 -17.32 5.71
N THR A 46 7.95 -17.03 4.50
CA THR A 46 9.04 -17.75 3.81
C THR A 46 10.44 -17.33 4.26
N GLY A 47 10.56 -16.22 5.02
CA GLY A 47 11.82 -15.55 5.34
C GLY A 47 12.33 -14.60 4.26
N ASP A 48 11.63 -14.43 3.14
CA ASP A 48 11.94 -13.39 2.14
C ASP A 48 11.50 -12.01 2.68
N THR A 49 12.26 -10.95 2.40
CA THR A 49 11.96 -9.59 2.90
C THR A 49 11.43 -8.70 1.78
N VAL A 50 10.29 -8.03 2.01
CA VAL A 50 9.74 -6.98 1.14
C VAL A 50 10.06 -5.62 1.73
N THR A 51 10.34 -4.63 0.87
CA THR A 51 10.49 -3.22 1.28
C THR A 51 9.50 -2.35 0.50
N LEU A 52 8.66 -1.60 1.21
CA LEU A 52 7.84 -0.53 0.66
C LEU A 52 8.36 0.84 1.15
N THR A 53 8.59 1.75 0.22
CA THR A 53 9.04 3.12 0.49
C THR A 53 8.05 4.09 -0.13
N GLU A 54 7.42 4.98 0.64
CA GLU A 54 6.57 6.02 0.04
C GLU A 54 7.43 6.95 -0.83
N ALA A 55 7.13 7.01 -2.12
CA ALA A 55 7.87 7.83 -3.09
C ALA A 55 7.16 9.17 -3.36
N ALA A 56 5.85 9.24 -3.10
CA ALA A 56 5.02 10.45 -3.12
C ALA A 56 3.69 10.15 -2.42
N PRO A 57 2.85 11.15 -2.08
CA PRO A 57 1.61 10.92 -1.33
C PRO A 57 0.72 9.85 -1.98
N GLY A 58 0.55 8.71 -1.29
CA GLY A 58 -0.22 7.57 -1.79
C GLY A 58 0.40 6.83 -2.98
N ARG A 59 1.73 6.86 -3.13
CA ARG A 59 2.49 6.18 -4.19
C ARG A 59 3.78 5.59 -3.63
N TYR A 60 3.96 4.30 -3.80
CA TYR A 60 5.10 3.58 -3.21
C TYR A 60 6.04 3.01 -4.27
N ALA A 61 7.32 2.94 -3.91
CA ALA A 61 8.31 2.10 -4.56
C ALA A 61 8.39 0.76 -3.81
N ALA A 62 8.43 -0.35 -4.54
CA ALA A 62 8.46 -1.70 -3.97
C ALA A 62 9.71 -2.48 -4.42
N GLY A 63 10.28 -3.25 -3.49
CA GLY A 63 11.44 -4.13 -3.72
C GLY A 63 11.35 -5.41 -2.87
N VAL A 64 12.08 -6.45 -3.27
CA VAL A 64 12.12 -7.76 -2.60
C VAL A 64 13.56 -8.23 -2.48
N THR A 65 13.93 -8.77 -1.33
CA THR A 65 15.21 -9.43 -1.05
C THR A 65 14.93 -10.90 -0.70
N PRO A 66 15.31 -11.87 -1.56
CA PRO A 66 15.12 -13.30 -1.27
C PRO A 66 15.91 -13.75 -0.03
N ALA A 67 15.38 -14.72 0.71
CA ALA A 67 16.12 -15.34 1.80
C ALA A 67 17.30 -16.21 1.27
N PRO A 68 18.33 -16.49 2.09
CA PRO A 68 19.46 -17.31 1.67
C PRO A 68 19.05 -18.70 1.13
N GLY A 69 19.48 -19.03 -0.08
CA GLY A 69 19.08 -20.24 -0.81
C GLY A 69 17.77 -20.13 -1.60
N ARG A 70 17.20 -18.93 -1.76
CA ARG A 70 15.99 -18.62 -2.56
C ARG A 70 16.25 -17.63 -3.70
N GLU A 71 17.51 -17.30 -3.96
CA GLU A 71 17.96 -16.24 -4.88
C GLU A 71 17.59 -16.48 -6.35
N THR A 72 17.18 -17.71 -6.71
CA THR A 72 16.77 -18.11 -8.06
C THR A 72 15.26 -18.30 -8.23
N LEU A 73 14.42 -17.94 -7.24
CA LEU A 73 12.96 -18.08 -7.33
C LEU A 73 12.29 -16.87 -7.99
N SER A 74 11.20 -17.13 -8.72
CA SER A 74 10.32 -16.07 -9.22
C SER A 74 9.46 -15.50 -8.09
N PHE A 75 9.19 -14.20 -8.12
CA PHE A 75 8.26 -13.52 -7.22
C PHE A 75 7.13 -12.90 -8.05
N HIS A 76 5.89 -13.26 -7.73
CA HIS A 76 4.72 -12.80 -8.44
C HIS A 76 4.02 -11.67 -7.67
N THR A 77 3.80 -10.55 -8.35
CA THR A 77 3.31 -9.30 -7.76
C THR A 77 1.98 -8.91 -8.38
N TYR A 78 0.93 -8.82 -7.56
CA TYR A 78 -0.43 -8.53 -8.03
C TYR A 78 -1.04 -7.36 -7.26
N GLU A 79 -1.64 -6.42 -7.98
CA GLU A 79 -2.42 -5.31 -7.41
C GLU A 79 -3.89 -5.51 -7.83
N VAL A 80 -4.74 -5.83 -6.84
CA VAL A 80 -6.16 -6.18 -7.04
C VAL A 80 -7.01 -5.28 -6.16
N ASP A 81 -7.81 -4.42 -6.80
CA ASP A 81 -8.73 -3.47 -6.16
C ASP A 81 -8.09 -2.60 -5.03
N GLY A 82 -6.76 -2.48 -5.02
CA GLY A 82 -5.96 -1.64 -4.11
C GLY A 82 -4.95 -2.41 -3.24
N SER A 83 -5.19 -3.69 -2.93
CA SER A 83 -4.26 -4.53 -2.14
C SER A 83 -3.08 -5.00 -3.00
N VAL A 84 -1.89 -5.11 -2.37
CA VAL A 84 -0.65 -5.61 -2.97
C VAL A 84 -0.21 -6.91 -2.32
N ARG A 85 -0.03 -7.94 -3.15
CA ARG A 85 0.47 -9.26 -2.76
C ARG A 85 1.80 -9.58 -3.43
N VAL A 86 2.73 -10.13 -2.66
CA VAL A 86 4.07 -10.57 -3.11
C VAL A 86 4.21 -12.05 -2.81
N VAL A 87 4.00 -12.90 -3.83
CA VAL A 87 3.89 -14.35 -3.68
C VAL A 87 5.09 -15.04 -4.35
N PRO A 88 5.97 -15.71 -3.60
CA PRO A 88 7.04 -16.53 -4.17
C PRO A 88 6.49 -17.75 -4.92
N GLU A 89 7.18 -18.18 -5.97
CA GLU A 89 6.80 -19.30 -6.85
C GLU A 89 6.47 -20.60 -6.07
N ASP A 90 7.23 -20.91 -5.02
CA ASP A 90 7.04 -22.11 -4.20
C ASP A 90 5.83 -22.06 -3.24
N ALA A 91 5.27 -20.87 -2.99
CA ALA A 91 4.07 -20.70 -2.16
C ALA A 91 2.77 -20.95 -2.95
N ILE A 92 2.75 -20.68 -4.26
CA ILE A 92 1.55 -20.76 -5.12
C ILE A 92 0.87 -22.15 -5.11
N PRO A 93 1.60 -23.29 -5.12
CA PRO A 93 0.98 -24.61 -4.97
C PRO A 93 0.26 -24.80 -3.63
N LEU A 94 0.78 -24.22 -2.55
CA LEU A 94 0.31 -24.40 -1.18
C LEU A 94 -0.91 -23.51 -0.86
N ILE A 95 -0.89 -22.27 -1.34
CA ILE A 95 -1.98 -21.29 -1.15
C ILE A 95 -3.28 -21.83 -1.75
N GLY A 96 -3.30 -22.09 -3.06
CA GLY A 96 -4.47 -22.68 -3.73
C GLY A 96 -4.71 -24.17 -3.42
N ALA A 97 -4.00 -24.75 -2.44
CA ALA A 97 -4.33 -26.04 -1.84
C ALA A 97 -4.97 -25.90 -0.45
N GLY A 98 -5.21 -24.66 0.03
CA GLY A 98 -5.76 -24.39 1.36
C GLY A 98 -4.83 -24.78 2.51
N ARG A 99 -3.51 -24.85 2.25
CA ARG A 99 -2.49 -25.26 3.24
C ARG A 99 -1.72 -24.09 3.84
N VAL A 100 -1.66 -22.98 3.14
CA VAL A 100 -1.05 -21.72 3.61
C VAL A 100 -2.03 -20.61 3.25
N ASP A 101 -2.32 -19.75 4.20
CA ASP A 101 -3.15 -18.57 3.98
C ASP A 101 -2.50 -17.60 2.97
N ALA A 102 -3.32 -17.02 2.09
CA ALA A 102 -2.88 -16.06 1.09
C ALA A 102 -2.52 -14.69 1.70
N ASP A 103 -3.09 -14.36 2.85
CA ASP A 103 -2.91 -13.06 3.51
C ASP A 103 -1.56 -12.98 4.25
N LEU A 104 -0.85 -14.10 4.42
CA LEU A 104 0.58 -14.17 4.79
C LEU A 104 1.53 -13.59 3.72
N PHE A 105 0.99 -13.18 2.57
CA PHE A 105 1.70 -12.57 1.44
C PHE A 105 1.08 -11.22 1.03
N ASP A 106 0.09 -10.71 1.78
CA ASP A 106 -0.54 -9.41 1.57
C ASP A 106 0.24 -8.33 2.36
N VAL A 107 1.15 -7.67 1.65
CA VAL A 107 2.18 -6.82 2.24
C VAL A 107 1.55 -5.60 2.90
N GLN A 108 0.54 -5.01 2.27
CA GLN A 108 -0.16 -3.86 2.82
C GLN A 108 -0.96 -4.26 4.07
N ARG A 109 -1.73 -5.35 4.02
CA ARG A 109 -2.48 -5.86 5.18
C ARG A 109 -1.57 -6.16 6.38
N LEU A 110 -0.40 -6.76 6.14
CA LEU A 110 0.56 -7.09 7.21
C LEU A 110 1.16 -5.81 7.84
N ILE A 111 1.42 -4.76 7.06
CA ILE A 111 1.87 -3.46 7.58
C ILE A 111 0.74 -2.73 8.34
N GLU A 112 -0.49 -2.75 7.82
CA GLU A 112 -1.68 -2.17 8.48
C GLU A 112 -2.00 -2.86 9.82
N GLN A 113 -1.71 -4.16 9.94
CA GLN A 113 -1.79 -4.91 11.21
C GLN A 113 -0.57 -4.70 12.12
N GLY A 114 0.43 -3.91 11.72
CA GLY A 114 1.62 -3.64 12.53
C GLY A 114 2.58 -4.82 12.65
N TYR A 115 2.67 -5.64 11.60
CA TYR A 115 3.61 -6.76 11.49
C TYR A 115 4.82 -6.46 10.60
N GLY A 116 5.08 -5.19 10.28
CA GLY A 116 6.37 -4.78 9.70
C GLY A 116 7.56 -5.04 10.64
N ASP A 117 8.77 -4.97 10.10
CA ASP A 117 10.02 -5.35 10.77
C ASP A 117 10.52 -4.26 11.73
N ALA A 118 9.91 -3.07 11.74
CA ALA A 118 10.13 -2.05 12.78
C ALA A 118 9.11 -2.17 13.93
N GLU A 119 7.97 -2.82 13.68
CA GLU A 119 6.81 -2.89 14.57
C GLU A 119 6.72 -4.23 15.34
N SER A 120 7.28 -5.32 14.81
CA SER A 120 7.29 -6.64 15.46
C SER A 120 8.50 -7.51 15.07
N ASP A 121 9.15 -8.13 16.07
CA ASP A 121 10.19 -9.16 15.91
C ASP A 121 9.63 -10.54 15.49
N THR A 122 8.30 -10.73 15.56
CA THR A 122 7.61 -12.01 15.31
C THR A 122 6.52 -11.87 14.24
N LEU A 123 6.12 -12.99 13.67
CA LEU A 123 4.92 -13.12 12.86
C LEU A 123 3.96 -14.10 13.56
N PRO A 124 2.86 -13.63 14.17
CA PRO A 124 1.83 -14.48 14.77
C PRO A 124 1.13 -15.37 13.73
N LEU A 125 0.94 -16.67 14.06
CA LEU A 125 0.36 -17.69 13.18
C LEU A 125 -0.54 -18.65 13.97
N ILE A 126 -1.60 -19.14 13.31
CA ILE A 126 -2.40 -20.29 13.80
C ILE A 126 -2.04 -21.53 12.98
N VAL A 127 -1.58 -22.59 13.64
CA VAL A 127 -1.20 -23.86 13.01
C VAL A 127 -2.22 -24.95 13.36
N ARG A 128 -2.82 -25.57 12.35
CA ARG A 128 -3.80 -26.65 12.49
C ARG A 128 -3.20 -27.97 11.99
N GLY A 129 -3.31 -29.02 12.80
CA GLY A 129 -2.80 -30.35 12.49
C GLY A 129 -1.28 -30.51 12.68
N GLY A 130 -0.64 -31.31 11.84
CA GLY A 130 0.81 -31.51 11.80
C GLY A 130 1.46 -32.26 12.98
N ASP A 131 2.74 -32.59 12.80
CA ASP A 131 3.58 -33.33 13.76
C ASP A 131 3.88 -32.55 15.05
N ALA A 132 4.12 -33.25 16.16
CA ALA A 132 4.40 -32.62 17.46
C ALA A 132 5.65 -31.71 17.46
N GLY A 133 6.59 -31.91 16.53
CA GLY A 133 7.76 -31.05 16.34
C GLY A 133 7.48 -29.67 15.73
N LEU A 134 6.31 -29.47 15.11
CA LEU A 134 5.82 -28.14 14.71
C LEU A 134 5.02 -27.46 15.83
N ARG A 135 4.51 -28.24 16.79
CA ARG A 135 3.75 -27.78 17.96
C ARG A 135 4.69 -27.45 19.12
N THR A 136 5.60 -26.52 18.90
CA THR A 136 6.41 -25.90 19.97
C THR A 136 5.52 -25.12 20.96
N ALA A 137 6.09 -24.64 22.06
CA ALA A 137 5.35 -23.94 23.10
C ALA A 137 4.48 -22.78 22.54
N GLY A 138 3.16 -22.88 22.72
CA GLY A 138 2.14 -22.02 22.16
C GLY A 138 0.75 -22.36 22.71
N THR A 139 -0.26 -21.55 22.41
CA THR A 139 -1.59 -21.65 23.04
C THR A 139 -2.46 -22.68 22.32
N GLY A 140 -2.92 -23.71 23.05
CA GLY A 140 -3.69 -24.82 22.49
C GLY A 140 -5.18 -24.52 22.29
N LEU A 141 -5.58 -24.26 21.04
CA LEU A 141 -6.95 -23.90 20.65
C LEU A 141 -7.83 -25.16 20.49
N ARG A 142 -8.32 -25.68 21.64
CA ARG A 142 -9.01 -26.99 21.73
C ARG A 142 -10.24 -27.11 20.82
N SER A 143 -10.98 -26.03 20.62
CA SER A 143 -12.23 -25.96 19.84
C SER A 143 -12.04 -26.16 18.33
N ILE A 144 -10.83 -25.95 17.78
CA ILE A 144 -10.47 -26.27 16.37
C ILE A 144 -9.38 -27.35 16.23
N GLY A 145 -8.78 -27.78 17.34
CA GLY A 145 -7.63 -28.70 17.32
C GLY A 145 -6.35 -28.06 16.77
N ALA A 146 -6.16 -26.76 17.02
CA ALA A 146 -5.03 -25.97 16.51
C ALA A 146 -4.11 -25.47 17.64
N THR A 147 -3.05 -24.76 17.30
CA THR A 147 -2.13 -24.11 18.24
C THR A 147 -1.68 -22.77 17.68
N ALA A 148 -1.85 -21.69 18.46
CA ALA A 148 -1.31 -20.38 18.13
C ALA A 148 0.18 -20.31 18.50
N VAL A 149 1.00 -19.81 17.57
CA VAL A 149 2.46 -19.71 17.70
C VAL A 149 2.95 -18.39 17.12
N ALA A 150 3.97 -17.77 17.73
CA ALA A 150 4.58 -16.54 17.23
C ALA A 150 6.09 -16.77 16.96
N PRO A 151 6.45 -17.42 15.84
CA PRO A 151 7.85 -17.54 15.44
C PRO A 151 8.51 -16.16 15.27
N ALA A 152 9.73 -16.02 15.80
CA ALA A 152 10.60 -14.88 15.51
C ALA A 152 10.95 -14.85 14.02
N LYS A 153 11.03 -13.66 13.43
CA LYS A 153 11.22 -13.48 11.97
C LYS A 153 12.48 -14.15 11.44
N ALA A 154 13.58 -14.08 12.20
CA ALA A 154 14.84 -14.78 11.90
C ALA A 154 14.73 -16.33 11.83
N ALA A 155 13.61 -16.92 12.28
CA ALA A 155 13.35 -18.35 12.22
C ALA A 155 12.30 -18.74 11.14
N LEU A 156 11.74 -17.78 10.38
CA LEU A 156 10.64 -18.04 9.43
C LEU A 156 11.06 -18.91 8.24
N ALA A 157 12.21 -18.67 7.60
CA ALA A 157 12.72 -19.54 6.53
C ALA A 157 12.87 -21.01 6.99
N ASP A 158 13.28 -21.19 8.25
CA ASP A 158 13.51 -22.50 8.85
C ASP A 158 12.19 -23.18 9.27
N PHE A 159 11.19 -22.38 9.68
CA PHE A 159 9.80 -22.81 9.88
C PHE A 159 9.13 -23.22 8.56
N TRP A 160 9.22 -22.40 7.51
CA TRP A 160 8.73 -22.68 6.16
C TRP A 160 9.28 -23.99 5.63
N LYS A 161 10.59 -24.20 5.73
CA LYS A 161 11.25 -25.45 5.31
C LYS A 161 10.72 -26.68 6.07
N ARG A 162 10.42 -26.56 7.36
CA ARG A 162 9.83 -27.65 8.15
C ARG A 162 8.35 -27.90 7.81
N SER A 163 7.52 -26.87 7.67
CA SER A 163 6.09 -27.00 7.38
C SER A 163 5.80 -27.51 5.96
N THR A 164 6.71 -27.23 5.01
CA THR A 164 6.60 -27.69 3.62
C THR A 164 7.12 -29.12 3.39
N THR A 165 8.21 -29.54 4.03
CA THR A 165 8.86 -30.84 3.78
C THR A 165 8.43 -32.01 4.69
N ALA A 166 7.58 -31.78 5.69
CA ALA A 166 7.15 -32.82 6.62
C ALA A 166 6.41 -33.98 5.92
N ARG A 167 6.65 -35.24 6.34
CA ARG A 167 5.97 -36.42 5.78
C ARG A 167 4.45 -36.42 6.00
N THR A 168 3.96 -35.63 6.95
CA THR A 168 2.54 -35.40 7.26
C THR A 168 1.95 -34.17 6.54
N ALA A 169 2.59 -33.69 5.46
CA ALA A 169 2.18 -32.49 4.74
C ALA A 169 0.70 -32.44 4.34
N GLY A 170 0.04 -33.58 4.13
CA GLY A 170 -1.40 -33.66 3.82
C GLY A 170 -2.35 -33.19 4.94
N GLU A 171 -1.87 -32.99 6.16
CA GLU A 171 -2.71 -32.66 7.35
C GLU A 171 -2.32 -31.36 8.06
N THR A 172 -1.47 -30.51 7.47
CA THR A 172 -0.99 -29.27 8.12
C THR A 172 -1.41 -28.02 7.34
N THR A 173 -2.10 -27.10 8.03
CA THR A 173 -2.49 -25.77 7.52
C THR A 173 -1.96 -24.66 8.44
N VAL A 174 -1.53 -23.54 7.84
CA VAL A 174 -1.01 -22.35 8.54
C VAL A 174 -1.80 -21.09 8.12
N TYR A 175 -2.25 -20.32 9.11
CA TYR A 175 -2.99 -19.06 8.95
C TYR A 175 -2.27 -17.88 9.62
N LEU A 176 -2.61 -16.66 9.22
CA LEU A 176 -2.28 -15.43 9.96
C LEU A 176 -3.11 -15.30 11.26
N ASP A 177 -2.69 -14.41 12.16
CA ASP A 177 -3.36 -14.03 13.41
C ASP A 177 -3.30 -12.48 13.52
N GLY A 178 -4.43 -11.76 13.68
CA GLY A 178 -4.61 -10.36 13.21
C GLY A 178 -5.09 -9.28 14.21
N ARG A 179 -5.26 -8.00 13.76
CA ARG A 179 -5.44 -6.79 14.62
C ARG A 179 -6.51 -5.76 14.11
N VAL A 180 -7.06 -4.88 15.00
CA VAL A 180 -8.24 -3.95 14.81
C VAL A 180 -8.21 -2.62 15.65
N ALA A 181 -9.03 -1.55 15.35
CA ALA A 181 -9.02 -0.16 15.99
C ALA A 181 -10.33 0.76 15.87
N ALA A 182 -10.37 2.05 16.35
CA ALA A 182 -11.59 2.97 16.52
C ALA A 182 -11.47 4.58 16.50
N ALA A 183 -12.58 5.44 16.43
CA ALA A 183 -12.69 6.96 16.73
C ALA A 183 -14.05 7.88 16.65
N LEU A 184 -14.52 8.65 17.71
CA LEU A 184 -15.13 10.08 17.85
C LEU A 184 -16.50 10.72 17.25
N ASP A 185 -17.75 11.11 17.75
CA ASP A 185 -18.65 11.32 18.97
C ASP A 185 -20.23 11.11 18.71
N ARG A 186 -21.15 11.01 19.73
CA ARG A 186 -22.68 10.91 19.91
C ARG A 186 -23.60 9.75 19.39
N SER A 187 -24.55 9.27 20.23
CA SER A 187 -25.49 8.16 19.90
C SER A 187 -26.84 7.92 20.63
N THR A 188 -26.93 7.79 21.97
CA THR A 188 -28.03 7.01 22.62
C THR A 188 -29.46 7.52 22.38
N ALA A 189 -29.64 8.81 22.09
CA ALA A 189 -30.92 9.37 21.68
C ALA A 189 -31.39 8.91 20.28
N GLN A 190 -30.44 8.59 19.37
CA GLN A 190 -30.72 8.16 17.98
C GLN A 190 -31.49 6.84 17.93
N ILE A 191 -31.24 5.93 18.89
CA ILE A 191 -31.93 4.64 19.02
C ILE A 191 -33.24 4.72 19.84
N GLY A 192 -33.57 5.89 20.41
CA GLY A 192 -34.81 6.08 21.18
C GLY A 192 -34.75 5.67 22.66
N ALA A 193 -33.57 5.40 23.24
CA ALA A 193 -33.43 4.98 24.64
C ALA A 193 -34.12 5.90 25.68
N PRO A 194 -34.13 7.26 25.52
CA PRO A 194 -34.85 8.13 26.45
C PRO A 194 -36.37 7.88 26.56
N ALA A 195 -37.01 7.29 25.53
CA ALA A 195 -38.42 6.91 25.62
C ALA A 195 -38.63 5.72 26.56
N ALA A 196 -37.78 4.68 26.45
CA ALA A 196 -37.81 3.54 27.36
C ALA A 196 -37.55 3.97 28.82
N TRP A 197 -36.58 4.86 29.06
CA TRP A 197 -36.30 5.41 30.39
C TRP A 197 -37.48 6.18 30.97
N ALA A 198 -38.24 6.91 30.14
CA ALA A 198 -39.44 7.64 30.57
C ALA A 198 -40.60 6.71 30.98
N GLU A 199 -40.65 5.50 30.44
CA GLU A 199 -41.56 4.43 30.85
C GLU A 199 -40.99 3.55 32.00
N GLY A 200 -39.89 3.99 32.63
CA GLY A 200 -39.26 3.27 33.75
C GLY A 200 -38.45 2.03 33.35
N ARG A 201 -38.16 1.86 32.06
CA ARG A 201 -37.36 0.73 31.54
C ARG A 201 -35.93 1.19 31.28
N ASP A 202 -35.01 0.66 32.09
CA ASP A 202 -33.62 1.09 32.17
C ASP A 202 -32.62 -0.07 32.30
N GLY A 203 -33.09 -1.33 32.24
CA GLY A 203 -32.29 -2.54 32.45
C GLY A 203 -32.23 -3.04 33.90
N THR A 204 -32.89 -2.37 34.86
CA THR A 204 -32.91 -2.80 36.27
C THR A 204 -33.35 -4.26 36.41
N GLY A 205 -32.53 -5.07 37.08
CA GLY A 205 -32.77 -6.50 37.29
C GLY A 205 -32.22 -7.43 36.20
N VAL A 206 -31.49 -6.90 35.20
CA VAL A 206 -30.83 -7.69 34.15
C VAL A 206 -29.31 -7.60 34.30
N THR A 207 -28.64 -8.75 34.20
CA THR A 207 -27.18 -8.85 34.15
C THR A 207 -26.71 -8.91 32.69
N VAL A 208 -25.76 -8.06 32.32
CA VAL A 208 -25.07 -8.03 31.03
C VAL A 208 -23.58 -8.30 31.26
N ALA A 209 -22.98 -9.21 30.51
CA ALA A 209 -21.53 -9.37 30.50
C ALA A 209 -20.89 -8.51 29.41
N VAL A 210 -19.68 -8.03 29.66
CA VAL A 210 -18.83 -7.32 28.70
C VAL A 210 -17.49 -8.06 28.64
N LEU A 211 -17.15 -8.62 27.48
CA LEU A 211 -15.89 -9.32 27.22
C LEU A 211 -14.99 -8.42 26.37
N ASP A 212 -13.96 -7.84 26.99
CA ASP A 212 -13.20 -6.71 26.43
C ASP A 212 -11.80 -6.57 27.10
N THR A 213 -11.21 -5.37 27.11
CA THR A 213 -9.93 -4.95 27.73
C THR A 213 -9.99 -4.73 29.24
N GLY A 214 -11.13 -5.02 29.90
CA GLY A 214 -11.32 -4.91 31.35
C GLY A 214 -12.25 -3.77 31.76
N VAL A 215 -12.09 -3.22 32.97
CA VAL A 215 -12.83 -2.01 33.39
C VAL A 215 -12.05 -1.11 34.35
N ASP A 216 -12.23 0.21 34.24
CA ASP A 216 -12.00 1.15 35.34
C ASP A 216 -13.22 1.15 36.28
N ALA A 217 -13.16 0.30 37.30
CA ALA A 217 -14.19 0.19 38.33
C ALA A 217 -14.31 1.44 39.25
N THR A 218 -13.37 2.38 39.16
CA THR A 218 -13.40 3.64 39.92
C THR A 218 -14.12 4.77 39.18
N HIS A 219 -14.37 4.60 37.87
CA HIS A 219 -15.01 5.62 37.05
C HIS A 219 -16.43 5.94 37.57
N PRO A 220 -16.81 7.23 37.81
CA PRO A 220 -18.07 7.59 38.46
C PRO A 220 -19.33 7.02 37.78
N ASP A 221 -19.31 6.88 36.46
CA ASP A 221 -20.45 6.35 35.72
C ASP A 221 -20.71 4.85 35.97
N LEU A 222 -19.68 4.09 36.35
CA LEU A 222 -19.71 2.63 36.57
C LEU A 222 -19.73 2.25 38.07
N ALA A 223 -19.64 3.23 38.97
CA ALA A 223 -19.68 3.01 40.40
C ALA A 223 -20.95 2.24 40.82
N GLY A 224 -20.77 1.07 41.44
CA GLY A 224 -21.86 0.19 41.86
C GLY A 224 -22.58 -0.57 40.73
N LYS A 225 -22.02 -0.63 39.51
CA LYS A 225 -22.58 -1.42 38.38
C LYS A 225 -21.96 -2.80 38.24
N ILE A 226 -20.69 -2.95 38.61
CA ILE A 226 -19.91 -4.19 38.42
C ILE A 226 -20.21 -5.16 39.56
N VAL A 227 -20.69 -6.35 39.23
CA VAL A 227 -20.97 -7.45 40.17
C VAL A 227 -19.73 -8.33 40.37
N GLU A 228 -19.07 -8.69 39.26
CA GLU A 228 -17.80 -9.42 39.24
C GLU A 228 -16.95 -8.90 38.08
N ALA A 229 -15.64 -8.84 38.29
CA ALA A 229 -14.65 -8.57 37.26
C ALA A 229 -13.54 -9.62 37.32
N ARG A 230 -13.28 -10.28 36.19
CA ARG A 230 -12.35 -11.40 36.09
C ARG A 230 -11.43 -11.22 34.89
N ASN A 231 -10.15 -11.56 35.06
CA ASN A 231 -9.19 -11.59 33.97
C ASN A 231 -9.03 -13.00 33.40
N PHE A 232 -8.88 -13.06 32.08
CA PHE A 232 -8.59 -14.24 31.27
C PHE A 232 -7.35 -14.02 30.38
N SER A 233 -7.00 -12.76 30.06
CA SER A 233 -5.82 -12.43 29.25
C SER A 233 -4.52 -12.46 30.07
N ALA A 234 -3.37 -12.35 29.39
CA ALA A 234 -2.04 -12.32 30.03
C ALA A 234 -1.76 -11.07 30.91
N GLY A 235 -2.73 -10.15 31.05
CA GLY A 235 -2.61 -8.99 31.95
C GLY A 235 -2.51 -9.37 33.44
N PRO A 236 -2.10 -8.44 34.31
CA PRO A 236 -1.92 -8.72 35.75
C PRO A 236 -3.23 -8.82 36.55
N ASP A 237 -4.30 -8.18 36.06
CA ASP A 237 -5.60 -8.02 36.72
C ASP A 237 -6.68 -7.65 35.69
N ALA A 238 -7.93 -7.44 36.14
CA ALA A 238 -9.05 -7.05 35.27
C ALA A 238 -9.16 -5.53 35.02
N VAL A 239 -8.15 -4.73 35.38
CA VAL A 239 -8.17 -3.27 35.19
C VAL A 239 -8.00 -2.93 33.71
N ASP A 240 -8.76 -1.95 33.24
CA ASP A 240 -8.65 -1.42 31.89
C ASP A 240 -7.53 -0.37 31.78
N ARG A 241 -6.40 -0.76 31.21
CA ARG A 241 -5.29 0.17 30.89
C ARG A 241 -5.31 0.64 29.43
N HIS A 242 -6.21 0.09 28.61
CA HIS A 242 -6.40 0.48 27.22
C HIS A 242 -7.44 1.61 27.10
N GLY A 243 -8.59 1.45 27.76
CA GLY A 243 -9.73 2.38 27.82
C GLY A 243 -10.99 1.88 27.10
N HIS A 244 -10.92 0.76 26.39
CA HIS A 244 -11.99 0.31 25.49
C HIS A 244 -13.13 -0.38 26.25
N GLY A 245 -12.80 -1.26 27.19
CA GLY A 245 -13.78 -2.00 27.99
C GLY A 245 -14.58 -1.07 28.91
N THR A 246 -13.95 -0.02 29.42
CA THR A 246 -14.61 1.05 30.18
C THR A 246 -15.59 1.86 29.31
N HIS A 247 -15.19 2.18 28.08
CA HIS A 247 -16.04 2.89 27.11
C HIS A 247 -17.24 2.03 26.67
N VAL A 248 -17.01 0.77 26.35
CA VAL A 248 -18.04 -0.21 25.98
C VAL A 248 -19.00 -0.47 27.16
N ALA A 249 -18.48 -0.77 28.35
CA ALA A 249 -19.28 -1.02 29.55
C ALA A 249 -20.14 0.18 29.98
N SER A 250 -19.60 1.40 29.85
CA SER A 250 -20.38 2.62 30.11
C SER A 250 -21.39 2.95 29.01
N THR A 251 -21.14 2.56 27.76
CA THR A 251 -22.14 2.61 26.69
C THR A 251 -23.31 1.66 26.96
N VAL A 252 -23.06 0.49 27.56
CA VAL A 252 -24.11 -0.42 28.05
C VAL A 252 -24.84 0.19 29.26
N ALA A 253 -24.17 0.37 30.41
CA ALA A 253 -24.83 0.61 31.70
C ALA A 253 -24.31 1.83 32.50
N GLY A 254 -23.55 2.72 31.86
CA GLY A 254 -23.02 3.93 32.50
C GLY A 254 -24.12 4.87 32.95
N SER A 255 -24.08 5.28 34.22
CA SER A 255 -25.10 6.15 34.83
C SER A 255 -25.06 7.61 34.32
N GLY A 256 -23.96 8.03 33.68
CA GLY A 256 -23.73 9.42 33.28
C GLY A 256 -23.36 10.36 34.44
N ALA A 257 -23.05 9.84 35.64
CA ALA A 257 -22.79 10.63 36.84
C ALA A 257 -21.76 11.75 36.64
N ALA A 258 -20.63 11.48 35.98
CA ALA A 258 -19.57 12.46 35.71
C ALA A 258 -19.97 13.57 34.72
N SER A 259 -21.10 13.41 34.02
CA SER A 259 -21.65 14.38 33.05
C SER A 259 -23.04 14.89 33.44
N GLY A 260 -23.43 14.78 34.71
CA GLY A 260 -24.75 15.22 35.19
C GLY A 260 -25.92 14.44 34.57
N GLY A 261 -25.67 13.21 34.11
CA GLY A 261 -26.62 12.34 33.44
C GLY A 261 -26.73 12.54 31.92
N THR A 262 -25.91 13.40 31.31
CA THR A 262 -26.01 13.71 29.87
C THR A 262 -25.35 12.68 28.95
N ARG A 263 -24.35 11.93 29.44
CA ARG A 263 -23.66 10.83 28.72
C ARG A 263 -24.02 9.47 29.32
N ARG A 264 -25.32 9.22 29.47
CA ARG A 264 -25.86 7.97 30.03
C ARG A 264 -25.87 6.85 28.98
N GLY A 265 -25.41 5.66 29.39
CA GLY A 265 -25.50 4.41 28.62
C GLY A 265 -26.94 3.94 28.43
N VAL A 266 -27.15 2.96 27.55
CA VAL A 266 -28.49 2.56 27.09
C VAL A 266 -29.34 1.90 28.19
N ALA A 267 -28.74 1.02 29.00
CA ALA A 267 -29.37 0.27 30.09
C ALA A 267 -28.72 0.62 31.46
N PRO A 268 -28.89 1.86 31.95
CA PRO A 268 -28.20 2.39 33.13
C PRO A 268 -28.60 1.72 34.46
N GLY A 269 -29.68 0.94 34.49
CA GLY A 269 -30.13 0.14 35.63
C GLY A 269 -29.53 -1.27 35.66
N ALA A 270 -28.92 -1.73 34.57
CA ALA A 270 -28.37 -3.08 34.47
C ALA A 270 -27.14 -3.31 35.36
N SER A 271 -26.93 -4.58 35.71
CA SER A 271 -25.74 -5.09 36.40
C SER A 271 -24.71 -5.59 35.39
N LEU A 272 -23.42 -5.41 35.67
CA LEU A 272 -22.32 -5.77 34.78
C LEU A 272 -21.47 -6.94 35.33
N LEU A 273 -21.17 -7.91 34.47
CA LEU A 273 -20.04 -8.84 34.62
C LEU A 273 -18.94 -8.43 33.64
N ILE A 274 -17.70 -8.33 34.09
CA ILE A 274 -16.57 -7.88 33.25
C ILE A 274 -15.57 -9.02 33.07
N GLY A 275 -15.38 -9.47 31.83
CA GLY A 275 -14.30 -10.36 31.46
C GLY A 275 -13.21 -9.58 30.71
N LYS A 276 -12.02 -9.43 31.31
CA LYS A 276 -10.84 -8.97 30.57
C LYS A 276 -10.30 -10.15 29.75
N VAL A 277 -10.58 -10.13 28.46
CA VAL A 277 -10.13 -11.12 27.46
C VAL A 277 -9.10 -10.53 26.50
N LEU A 278 -9.06 -9.20 26.40
CA LEU A 278 -8.05 -8.43 25.67
C LEU A 278 -7.00 -7.89 26.66
N GLY A 279 -5.78 -7.72 26.20
CA GLY A 279 -4.63 -7.21 26.94
C GLY A 279 -4.71 -5.71 27.22
N ASP A 280 -3.62 -5.16 27.73
CA ASP A 280 -3.46 -3.71 27.92
C ASP A 280 -3.06 -3.00 26.59
N ASP A 281 -2.73 -3.79 25.57
CA ASP A 281 -2.42 -3.40 24.18
C ASP A 281 -3.64 -3.48 23.24
N GLY A 282 -4.77 -4.01 23.71
CA GLY A 282 -6.01 -4.16 22.93
C GLY A 282 -6.24 -5.55 22.30
N TYR A 283 -5.31 -6.50 22.42
CA TYR A 283 -5.37 -7.79 21.71
C TYR A 283 -5.55 -8.99 22.64
N GLY A 284 -6.12 -10.11 22.17
CA GLY A 284 -6.41 -11.27 23.01
C GLY A 284 -6.68 -12.55 22.24
N MET A 285 -6.49 -13.69 22.90
CA MET A 285 -6.51 -15.02 22.28
C MET A 285 -7.93 -15.59 22.22
N GLU A 286 -8.28 -16.27 21.12
CA GLU A 286 -9.59 -16.94 20.96
C GLU A 286 -9.93 -17.90 22.12
N SER A 287 -8.94 -18.59 22.69
CA SER A 287 -9.13 -19.50 23.82
C SER A 287 -9.64 -18.80 25.08
N ASP A 288 -9.16 -17.59 25.32
CA ASP A 288 -9.37 -16.82 26.54
C ASP A 288 -10.73 -16.13 26.44
N ILE A 289 -11.06 -15.67 25.22
CA ILE A 289 -12.39 -15.20 24.81
C ILE A 289 -13.45 -16.30 25.01
N ILE A 290 -13.25 -17.52 24.49
CA ILE A 290 -14.19 -18.65 24.67
C ILE A 290 -14.34 -19.02 26.15
N SER A 291 -13.23 -19.11 26.89
CA SER A 291 -13.25 -19.39 28.34
C SER A 291 -14.07 -18.36 29.14
N ALA A 292 -14.13 -17.12 28.65
CA ALA A 292 -14.93 -16.06 29.23
C ALA A 292 -16.40 -16.06 28.76
N MET A 293 -16.70 -16.54 27.54
CA MET A 293 -18.09 -16.81 27.10
C MET A 293 -18.75 -17.82 28.05
N GLU A 294 -18.06 -18.94 28.33
CA GLU A 294 -18.52 -20.00 29.23
C GLU A 294 -18.79 -19.46 30.65
N TRP A 295 -17.84 -18.71 31.21
CA TRP A 295 -17.99 -18.08 32.53
C TRP A 295 -19.13 -17.05 32.57
N ALA A 296 -19.26 -16.20 31.55
CA ALA A 296 -20.29 -15.17 31.52
C ALA A 296 -21.72 -15.76 31.49
N ALA A 297 -21.95 -16.73 30.62
CA ALA A 297 -23.23 -17.44 30.54
C ALA A 297 -23.51 -18.27 31.80
N GLY A 298 -22.50 -19.01 32.29
CA GLY A 298 -22.59 -19.79 33.53
C GLY A 298 -22.82 -18.93 34.80
N SER A 299 -22.44 -17.65 34.76
CA SER A 299 -22.69 -16.67 35.83
C SER A 299 -24.03 -15.94 35.69
N GLY A 300 -24.89 -16.35 34.74
CA GLY A 300 -26.24 -15.82 34.59
C GLY A 300 -26.34 -14.48 33.85
N ALA A 301 -25.39 -14.14 32.98
CA ALA A 301 -25.56 -13.05 32.03
C ALA A 301 -26.72 -13.36 31.07
N ALA A 302 -27.72 -12.48 30.98
CA ALA A 302 -28.80 -12.64 29.99
C ALA A 302 -28.37 -12.20 28.59
N VAL A 303 -27.36 -11.32 28.53
CA VAL A 303 -26.79 -10.74 27.32
C VAL A 303 -25.27 -10.68 27.50
N VAL A 304 -24.50 -11.06 26.48
CA VAL A 304 -23.04 -10.92 26.44
C VAL A 304 -22.68 -9.96 25.31
N ASN A 305 -22.07 -8.84 25.65
CA ASN A 305 -21.51 -7.90 24.68
C ASN A 305 -20.07 -8.32 24.33
N MET A 306 -19.81 -8.52 23.04
CA MET A 306 -18.48 -8.81 22.51
C MET A 306 -18.11 -7.74 21.48
N SER A 307 -17.38 -6.72 21.92
CA SER A 307 -16.93 -5.59 21.09
C SER A 307 -15.58 -5.88 20.40
N LEU A 308 -15.40 -7.15 20.02
CA LEU A 308 -14.18 -7.75 19.48
C LEU A 308 -14.52 -8.68 18.32
N GLY A 309 -13.50 -9.07 17.55
CA GLY A 309 -13.61 -10.07 16.49
C GLY A 309 -12.29 -10.31 15.77
N GLY A 310 -12.22 -11.42 15.06
CA GLY A 310 -11.11 -11.83 14.19
C GLY A 310 -11.53 -11.87 12.72
N ASP A 311 -10.88 -12.73 11.94
CA ASP A 311 -11.01 -12.77 10.48
C ASP A 311 -12.37 -13.25 9.95
N PRO A 312 -12.70 -12.98 8.66
CA PRO A 312 -13.96 -13.41 8.06
C PRO A 312 -14.08 -14.93 7.88
N THR A 313 -15.19 -15.51 8.35
CA THR A 313 -15.45 -16.96 8.30
C THR A 313 -16.87 -17.29 7.82
N ASP A 314 -17.11 -18.58 7.58
CA ASP A 314 -18.43 -19.17 7.33
C ASP A 314 -19.23 -19.41 8.62
N GLY A 315 -18.66 -19.14 9.79
CA GLY A 315 -19.25 -19.42 11.10
C GLY A 315 -19.01 -20.83 11.62
N LEU A 316 -18.14 -21.63 10.98
CA LEU A 316 -17.68 -22.96 11.46
C LEU A 316 -16.34 -22.91 12.21
N ASP A 317 -15.88 -21.71 12.55
CA ASP A 317 -14.68 -21.41 13.34
C ASP A 317 -14.92 -21.62 14.86
N PRO A 318 -13.88 -21.62 15.72
CA PRO A 318 -14.01 -22.08 17.10
C PRO A 318 -14.88 -21.16 17.96
N MET A 319 -14.75 -19.84 17.79
CA MET A 319 -15.53 -18.88 18.56
C MET A 319 -16.99 -18.86 18.09
N SER A 320 -17.23 -19.00 16.80
CA SER A 320 -18.59 -19.07 16.26
C SER A 320 -19.32 -20.34 16.69
N LEU A 321 -18.65 -21.49 16.69
CA LEU A 321 -19.21 -22.75 17.21
C LEU A 321 -19.50 -22.65 18.72
N ALA A 322 -18.59 -22.06 19.51
CA ALA A 322 -18.81 -21.82 20.93
C ALA A 322 -20.02 -20.91 21.20
N VAL A 323 -20.17 -19.82 20.44
CA VAL A 323 -21.34 -18.94 20.54
C VAL A 323 -22.64 -19.68 20.21
N ASN A 324 -22.65 -20.53 19.18
CA ASN A 324 -23.85 -21.30 18.82
C ASN A 324 -24.26 -22.27 19.95
N GLU A 325 -23.31 -23.04 20.50
CA GLU A 325 -23.57 -24.04 21.54
C GLU A 325 -23.97 -23.38 22.86
N ILE A 326 -23.21 -22.39 23.35
CA ILE A 326 -23.49 -21.72 24.63
C ILE A 326 -24.82 -20.96 24.57
N SER A 327 -25.19 -20.39 23.41
CA SER A 327 -26.52 -19.79 23.23
C SER A 327 -27.65 -20.82 23.40
N ALA A 328 -27.50 -22.01 22.81
CA ALA A 328 -28.50 -23.07 22.85
C ALA A 328 -28.66 -23.69 24.25
N ASP A 329 -27.54 -23.94 24.96
CA ASP A 329 -27.53 -24.55 26.29
C ASP A 329 -28.04 -23.59 27.39
N THR A 330 -27.78 -22.29 27.28
CA THR A 330 -28.02 -21.33 28.37
C THR A 330 -29.13 -20.32 28.09
N GLY A 331 -29.53 -20.14 26.83
CA GLY A 331 -30.47 -19.08 26.41
C GLY A 331 -29.88 -17.66 26.46
N THR A 332 -28.55 -17.54 26.59
CA THR A 332 -27.80 -16.27 26.63
C THR A 332 -27.73 -15.62 25.24
N LEU A 333 -28.05 -14.33 25.13
CA LEU A 333 -27.90 -13.60 23.86
C LEU A 333 -26.49 -13.02 23.72
N PHE A 334 -25.69 -13.59 22.81
CA PHE A 334 -24.43 -12.96 22.37
C PHE A 334 -24.71 -11.86 21.34
N VAL A 335 -24.26 -10.64 21.65
CA VAL A 335 -24.34 -9.45 20.79
C VAL A 335 -22.91 -9.08 20.41
N ILE A 336 -22.58 -9.13 19.13
CA ILE A 336 -21.19 -9.18 18.65
C ILE A 336 -20.95 -8.12 17.57
N ALA A 337 -19.76 -7.52 17.57
CA ALA A 337 -19.32 -6.62 16.50
C ALA A 337 -19.27 -7.34 15.13
N ALA A 338 -19.65 -6.66 14.04
CA ALA A 338 -19.48 -7.21 12.69
C ALA A 338 -18.02 -7.20 12.20
N GLY A 339 -17.18 -6.33 12.75
CA GLY A 339 -15.82 -6.05 12.28
C GLY A 339 -15.71 -4.65 11.64
N ASN A 340 -14.48 -4.15 11.54
CA ASN A 340 -14.18 -2.81 11.01
C ASN A 340 -13.44 -2.87 9.65
N ALA A 341 -13.64 -3.94 8.87
CA ALA A 341 -12.95 -4.20 7.60
C ALA A 341 -13.80 -3.91 6.35
N GLY A 342 -14.92 -3.19 6.48
CA GLY A 342 -15.90 -2.96 5.41
C GLY A 342 -15.39 -2.19 4.19
N ASP A 343 -14.27 -1.46 4.32
CA ASP A 343 -13.62 -0.77 3.20
C ASP A 343 -12.77 -1.72 2.33
N ASN A 344 -12.46 -2.93 2.83
CA ASN A 344 -11.87 -4.03 2.06
C ASN A 344 -12.92 -4.76 1.18
N GLY A 345 -14.16 -4.26 1.16
CA GLY A 345 -15.26 -4.77 0.35
C GLY A 345 -16.20 -5.72 1.09
N ASP A 346 -16.77 -6.65 0.33
CA ASP A 346 -17.75 -7.64 0.79
C ASP A 346 -17.08 -8.84 1.47
N SER A 347 -17.86 -9.62 2.23
CA SER A 347 -17.38 -10.80 2.95
C SER A 347 -16.28 -10.50 3.96
N THR A 348 -16.47 -9.39 4.65
CA THR A 348 -15.58 -8.83 5.67
C THR A 348 -16.13 -8.99 7.09
N VAL A 349 -17.27 -9.68 7.29
CA VAL A 349 -17.82 -9.99 8.63
C VAL A 349 -17.00 -11.07 9.32
N GLY A 350 -16.38 -10.70 10.44
CA GLY A 350 -15.45 -11.54 11.21
C GLY A 350 -16.12 -12.54 12.16
N THR A 351 -15.34 -13.53 12.61
CA THR A 351 -15.66 -14.32 13.82
C THR A 351 -15.60 -13.45 15.08
N PRO A 352 -16.39 -13.69 16.16
CA PRO A 352 -17.54 -14.61 16.24
C PRO A 352 -18.83 -14.03 15.64
N GLY A 353 -18.77 -12.86 15.00
CA GLY A 353 -19.90 -12.22 14.33
C GLY A 353 -20.48 -13.01 13.14
N SER A 354 -19.78 -14.01 12.62
CA SER A 354 -20.29 -14.95 11.62
C SER A 354 -21.27 -15.98 12.20
N ALA A 355 -21.20 -16.31 13.50
CA ALA A 355 -22.04 -17.31 14.16
C ALA A 355 -23.55 -17.13 13.93
N ALA A 356 -24.28 -18.23 13.70
CA ALA A 356 -25.71 -18.19 13.41
C ALA A 356 -26.55 -17.67 14.60
N ALA A 357 -26.16 -18.02 15.83
CA ALA A 357 -26.84 -17.54 17.04
C ALA A 357 -26.58 -16.04 17.30
N ALA A 358 -25.34 -15.57 17.16
CA ALA A 358 -24.92 -14.19 17.43
C ALA A 358 -25.84 -13.14 16.81
N LEU A 359 -26.20 -12.10 17.56
CA LEU A 359 -26.78 -10.87 17.01
C LEU A 359 -25.64 -9.94 16.59
N THR A 360 -25.33 -9.92 15.30
CA THR A 360 -24.15 -9.24 14.78
C THR A 360 -24.48 -7.82 14.35
N VAL A 361 -23.64 -6.87 14.78
CA VAL A 361 -23.94 -5.43 14.76
C VAL A 361 -22.96 -4.66 13.88
N GLY A 362 -23.49 -4.09 12.78
CA GLY A 362 -22.78 -3.10 11.97
C GLY A 362 -22.86 -1.68 12.54
N ALA A 363 -22.00 -0.78 12.06
CA ALA A 363 -21.91 0.60 12.53
C ALA A 363 -22.61 1.57 11.59
N VAL A 364 -23.43 2.48 12.15
CA VAL A 364 -23.96 3.67 11.44
C VAL A 364 -23.54 4.96 12.13
N GLY A 365 -23.58 6.08 11.40
CA GLY A 365 -23.36 7.43 11.92
C GLY A 365 -24.63 8.21 12.23
N ARG A 366 -24.46 9.48 12.62
CA ARG A 366 -25.55 10.36 13.07
C ARG A 366 -26.60 10.67 12.00
N ASP A 367 -26.25 10.49 10.72
CA ASP A 367 -27.13 10.64 9.56
C ASP A 367 -27.81 9.32 9.13
N ASP A 368 -27.78 8.30 10.01
CA ASP A 368 -28.24 6.93 9.79
C ASP A 368 -27.52 6.17 8.64
N ARG A 369 -26.45 6.71 8.03
CA ARG A 369 -25.63 5.98 7.02
C ARG A 369 -24.74 4.94 7.66
N VAL A 370 -24.50 3.83 6.95
CA VAL A 370 -23.55 2.79 7.33
C VAL A 370 -22.12 3.35 7.23
N ALA A 371 -21.25 3.01 8.18
CA ALA A 371 -19.85 3.40 8.15
C ALA A 371 -19.14 2.81 6.93
N SER A 372 -18.10 3.48 6.42
CA SER A 372 -17.23 2.93 5.38
C SER A 372 -16.59 1.64 5.92
N PHE A 373 -15.96 1.72 7.10
CA PHE A 373 -15.33 0.60 7.80
C PHE A 373 -16.29 -0.51 8.25
N SER A 374 -17.61 -0.33 8.28
CA SER A 374 -18.51 -1.34 8.86
C SER A 374 -18.50 -2.60 8.00
N SER A 375 -17.97 -3.71 8.53
CA SER A 375 -17.85 -4.99 7.82
C SER A 375 -19.17 -5.45 7.19
N ARG A 376 -19.06 -5.97 5.96
CA ARG A 376 -20.17 -6.24 5.04
C ARG A 376 -20.29 -7.73 4.77
N GLY A 377 -21.54 -8.22 4.71
CA GLY A 377 -21.85 -9.56 4.24
C GLY A 377 -21.68 -9.71 2.72
N PRO A 378 -21.98 -10.90 2.17
CA PRO A 378 -22.36 -12.12 2.88
C PRO A 378 -21.17 -12.70 3.67
N ARG A 379 -21.36 -13.67 4.57
CA ARG A 379 -20.24 -14.39 5.22
C ARG A 379 -19.22 -14.93 4.20
N ALA A 380 -17.97 -15.06 4.60
CA ALA A 380 -16.98 -15.80 3.80
C ALA A 380 -17.38 -17.28 3.69
N GLY A 381 -16.96 -17.98 2.63
CA GLY A 381 -17.23 -19.41 2.45
C GLY A 381 -18.70 -19.74 2.09
N ASP A 382 -19.61 -19.77 3.07
CA ASP A 382 -21.01 -20.21 2.89
C ASP A 382 -21.91 -19.19 2.18
N LEU A 383 -21.51 -17.92 2.19
CA LEU A 383 -22.22 -16.77 1.65
C LEU A 383 -23.58 -16.48 2.33
N GLY A 384 -23.71 -16.77 3.62
CA GLY A 384 -24.89 -16.46 4.43
C GLY A 384 -25.04 -15.00 4.85
N LEU A 385 -26.21 -14.65 5.41
CA LEU A 385 -26.60 -13.27 5.72
C LEU A 385 -26.08 -12.80 7.09
N LYS A 386 -25.16 -11.83 7.03
CA LYS A 386 -24.69 -10.98 8.14
C LYS A 386 -24.42 -9.54 7.60
N PRO A 387 -24.32 -8.51 8.46
CA PRO A 387 -24.80 -8.47 9.85
C PRO A 387 -26.34 -8.51 9.91
N GLU A 388 -26.94 -8.76 11.09
CA GLU A 388 -28.41 -8.72 11.22
C GLU A 388 -28.98 -7.33 11.52
N ILE A 389 -28.19 -6.46 12.15
CA ILE A 389 -28.64 -5.12 12.58
C ILE A 389 -27.48 -4.12 12.52
N THR A 390 -27.80 -2.83 12.55
CA THR A 390 -26.82 -1.76 12.81
C THR A 390 -27.18 -0.97 14.06
N ALA A 391 -26.20 -0.28 14.64
CA ALA A 391 -26.42 0.70 15.69
C ALA A 391 -25.43 1.86 15.55
N PRO A 392 -25.64 3.00 16.24
CA PRO A 392 -24.69 4.09 16.24
C PRO A 392 -23.32 3.57 16.68
N GLY A 393 -22.40 3.56 15.73
CA GLY A 393 -21.07 2.99 15.84
C GLY A 393 -20.02 3.86 15.18
N VAL A 394 -20.42 4.71 14.23
CA VAL A 394 -19.69 5.97 14.03
C VAL A 394 -20.16 6.89 15.16
N ALA A 395 -19.39 6.90 16.25
CA ALA A 395 -19.10 8.20 16.83
C ALA A 395 -18.70 8.16 18.33
N ILE A 396 -19.76 7.99 19.13
CA ILE A 396 -19.86 7.55 20.54
C ILE A 396 -18.86 8.14 21.56
N VAL A 397 -19.28 9.17 22.30
CA VAL A 397 -18.65 9.52 23.60
C VAL A 397 -19.13 8.56 24.67
N ALA A 398 -18.21 7.96 25.43
CA ALA A 398 -18.50 7.23 26.66
C ALA A 398 -17.33 7.36 27.65
N ALA A 399 -17.37 6.62 28.77
CA ALA A 399 -16.41 6.77 29.85
C ALA A 399 -14.98 6.46 29.42
N ARG A 400 -14.02 7.19 29.99
CA ARG A 400 -12.58 7.03 29.81
C ARG A 400 -11.97 6.48 31.09
N ALA A 401 -11.22 5.39 30.99
CA ALA A 401 -10.43 4.86 32.09
C ALA A 401 -9.33 5.84 32.52
N ALA A 402 -9.09 5.95 33.82
CA ALA A 402 -8.07 6.85 34.36
C ALA A 402 -6.66 6.49 33.86
N GLY A 403 -5.98 7.46 33.23
CA GLY A 403 -4.61 7.32 32.74
C GLY A 403 -4.46 6.76 31.32
N THR A 404 -5.56 6.37 30.63
CA THR A 404 -5.49 5.81 29.27
C THR A 404 -5.61 6.87 28.17
N ALA A 405 -5.15 6.53 26.97
CA ALA A 405 -5.03 7.45 25.83
C ALA A 405 -5.87 7.03 24.60
N MET A 406 -6.96 6.29 24.80
CA MET A 406 -7.82 5.83 23.69
C MET A 406 -8.48 6.99 22.94
N ASP A 407 -8.36 6.94 21.61
CA ASP A 407 -8.91 7.84 20.59
C ASP A 407 -8.64 9.33 20.89
N SER A 408 -9.63 10.23 20.81
CA SER A 408 -9.44 11.62 21.28
C SER A 408 -10.27 11.89 22.55
N PRO A 409 -9.57 12.09 23.68
CA PRO A 409 -10.16 12.59 24.92
C PRO A 409 -11.05 13.81 24.73
N VAL A 410 -12.20 13.79 25.40
CA VAL A 410 -13.09 14.95 25.55
C VAL A 410 -12.76 15.69 26.84
N ASP A 411 -12.53 14.94 27.93
CA ASP A 411 -12.17 15.46 29.24
C ASP A 411 -11.46 14.36 30.07
N ALA A 412 -11.44 14.50 31.41
CA ALA A 412 -10.82 13.55 32.33
C ALA A 412 -11.65 12.27 32.56
N HIS A 413 -12.93 12.29 32.22
CA HIS A 413 -13.90 11.20 32.44
C HIS A 413 -14.45 10.62 31.13
N TYR A 414 -14.27 11.31 30.01
CA TYR A 414 -14.87 10.90 28.74
C TYR A 414 -13.88 10.99 27.56
N THR A 415 -13.96 9.98 26.70
CA THR A 415 -13.32 9.92 25.37
C THR A 415 -14.36 9.46 24.35
N ALA A 416 -14.05 9.53 23.06
CA ALA A 416 -15.02 9.17 22.02
C ALA A 416 -14.45 8.26 20.95
N ALA A 417 -15.22 7.26 20.55
CA ALA A 417 -14.76 6.10 19.81
C ALA A 417 -15.77 5.59 18.77
N SER A 418 -15.26 5.13 17.63
CA SER A 418 -16.03 4.56 16.52
C SER A 418 -15.63 3.14 16.24
N GLY A 419 -16.62 2.27 16.13
CA GLY A 419 -16.43 0.94 15.58
C GLY A 419 -17.76 0.22 15.55
N THR A 420 -17.78 -0.94 14.91
CA THR A 420 -18.79 -1.94 15.24
C THR A 420 -18.71 -2.28 16.74
N SER A 421 -17.50 -2.29 17.32
CA SER A 421 -17.23 -2.32 18.77
C SER A 421 -18.02 -1.31 19.62
N MET A 422 -18.35 -0.12 19.12
CA MET A 422 -19.20 0.85 19.84
C MET A 422 -20.68 0.80 19.40
N ALA A 423 -20.99 0.17 18.27
CA ALA A 423 -22.36 -0.18 17.89
C ALA A 423 -22.93 -1.31 18.78
N THR A 424 -22.15 -2.36 19.02
CA THR A 424 -22.52 -3.54 19.83
C THR A 424 -23.13 -3.19 21.19
N PRO A 425 -22.53 -2.34 22.05
CA PRO A 425 -23.08 -2.03 23.38
C PRO A 425 -24.42 -1.29 23.36
N HIS A 426 -24.74 -0.57 22.27
CA HIS A 426 -26.07 0.01 22.10
C HIS A 426 -27.14 -1.07 21.91
N VAL A 427 -26.83 -2.14 21.18
CA VAL A 427 -27.73 -3.27 20.97
C VAL A 427 -27.78 -4.17 22.21
N ALA A 428 -26.67 -4.35 22.92
CA ALA A 428 -26.64 -5.10 24.19
C ALA A 428 -27.48 -4.41 25.29
N GLY A 429 -27.39 -3.09 25.44
CA GLY A 429 -28.27 -2.33 26.34
C GLY A 429 -29.73 -2.33 25.90
N ALA A 430 -30.00 -2.27 24.58
CA ALA A 430 -31.36 -2.42 24.06
C ALA A 430 -31.96 -3.81 24.39
N ALA A 431 -31.18 -4.88 24.27
CA ALA A 431 -31.56 -6.23 24.69
C ALA A 431 -31.84 -6.31 26.19
N ALA A 432 -31.03 -5.66 27.03
CA ALA A 432 -31.25 -5.63 28.48
C ALA A 432 -32.56 -4.93 28.87
N ILE A 433 -32.93 -3.82 28.21
CA ILE A 433 -34.22 -3.15 28.41
C ILE A 433 -35.40 -4.03 27.99
N LEU A 434 -35.30 -4.75 26.87
CA LEU A 434 -36.34 -5.71 26.46
C LEU A 434 -36.43 -6.91 27.42
N LYS A 435 -35.30 -7.39 27.97
CA LYS A 435 -35.27 -8.48 28.95
C LYS A 435 -35.83 -8.05 30.31
N GLN A 436 -35.72 -6.78 30.70
CA GLN A 436 -36.43 -6.22 31.86
C GLN A 436 -37.96 -6.21 31.61
N GLN A 437 -38.38 -5.79 30.41
CA GLN A 437 -39.80 -5.76 30.02
C GLN A 437 -40.40 -7.18 29.90
N HIS A 438 -39.61 -8.14 29.44
CA HIS A 438 -40.01 -9.50 29.12
C HIS A 438 -39.02 -10.50 29.73
N THR A 439 -39.05 -10.64 31.06
CA THR A 439 -38.13 -11.49 31.84
C THR A 439 -38.07 -12.94 31.36
N GLY A 440 -39.19 -13.48 30.86
CA GLY A 440 -39.30 -14.82 30.29
C GLY A 440 -38.83 -14.99 28.83
N TRP A 441 -38.37 -13.95 28.14
CA TRP A 441 -37.93 -14.09 26.73
C TRP A 441 -36.56 -14.78 26.58
N SER A 442 -36.42 -15.60 25.55
CA SER A 442 -35.16 -16.23 25.15
C SER A 442 -34.27 -15.31 24.29
N ALA A 443 -33.02 -15.72 24.03
CA ALA A 443 -32.11 -15.03 23.12
C ALA A 443 -32.72 -14.83 21.72
N GLU A 444 -33.39 -15.83 21.16
CA GLU A 444 -34.02 -15.76 19.84
C GLU A 444 -35.18 -14.77 19.84
N GLN A 445 -35.94 -14.67 20.94
CA GLN A 445 -37.05 -13.72 21.06
C GLN A 445 -36.55 -12.28 21.19
N LEU A 446 -35.46 -12.04 21.94
CA LEU A 446 -34.77 -10.75 22.01
C LEU A 446 -34.18 -10.37 20.64
N LYS A 447 -33.48 -11.29 19.96
CA LYS A 447 -32.92 -11.11 18.61
C LYS A 447 -34.01 -10.82 17.59
N ALA A 448 -35.11 -11.57 17.61
CA ALA A 448 -36.28 -11.35 16.76
C ALA A 448 -36.91 -9.97 17.01
N ALA A 449 -37.13 -9.58 18.27
CA ALA A 449 -37.69 -8.27 18.61
C ALA A 449 -36.82 -7.12 18.09
N LEU A 450 -35.51 -7.13 18.38
CA LEU A 450 -34.58 -6.07 17.98
C LEU A 450 -34.43 -5.96 16.46
N VAL A 451 -34.18 -7.09 15.78
CA VAL A 451 -33.95 -7.09 14.32
C VAL A 451 -35.24 -6.80 13.57
N SER A 452 -36.37 -7.41 13.95
CA SER A 452 -37.64 -7.18 13.24
C SER A 452 -38.29 -5.83 13.53
N THR A 453 -37.83 -5.10 14.55
CA THR A 453 -38.15 -3.69 14.76
C THR A 453 -37.03 -2.73 14.39
N ALA A 454 -35.98 -3.17 13.69
CA ALA A 454 -34.97 -2.28 13.13
C ALA A 454 -35.55 -1.34 12.07
N LYS A 455 -34.97 -0.14 11.94
CA LYS A 455 -35.32 0.92 11.00
C LYS A 455 -34.37 0.88 9.79
N PRO A 456 -34.82 0.48 8.59
CA PRO A 456 -33.97 0.48 7.40
C PRO A 456 -33.53 1.89 6.99
N THR A 457 -32.24 2.03 6.68
CA THR A 457 -31.68 3.17 5.96
C THR A 457 -31.95 3.02 4.46
N ALA A 458 -32.37 4.11 3.81
CA ALA A 458 -32.72 4.09 2.40
C ALA A 458 -31.45 4.06 1.51
N GLY A 459 -31.44 3.18 0.50
CA GLY A 459 -30.31 2.98 -0.42
C GLY A 459 -29.32 1.89 0.01
N GLU A 460 -29.31 1.51 1.29
CA GLU A 460 -28.46 0.46 1.86
C GLU A 460 -29.03 -0.95 1.64
N THR A 461 -28.18 -1.96 1.49
CA THR A 461 -28.59 -3.36 1.24
C THR A 461 -28.57 -4.18 2.53
N VAL A 462 -29.28 -5.33 2.59
CA VAL A 462 -29.24 -6.15 3.82
C VAL A 462 -27.84 -6.74 4.12
N TRP A 463 -26.94 -6.75 3.13
CA TRP A 463 -25.53 -7.12 3.32
C TRP A 463 -24.71 -6.01 4.03
N THR A 464 -25.17 -4.76 4.01
CA THR A 464 -24.47 -3.61 4.64
C THR A 464 -25.12 -3.18 5.94
N GLN A 465 -26.46 -3.23 6.05
CA GLN A 465 -27.21 -2.77 7.22
C GLN A 465 -27.98 -3.86 8.00
N GLY A 466 -28.01 -5.10 7.52
CA GLY A 466 -28.93 -6.11 8.03
C GLY A 466 -30.39 -5.70 7.82
N ALA A 467 -31.22 -5.77 8.87
CA ALA A 467 -32.57 -5.21 8.86
C ALA A 467 -32.63 -3.67 9.06
N GLY A 468 -31.47 -3.02 9.27
CA GLY A 468 -31.36 -1.58 9.52
C GLY A 468 -30.92 -1.24 10.94
N ARG A 469 -31.05 0.03 11.33
CA ARG A 469 -30.62 0.51 12.65
C ARG A 469 -31.60 0.10 13.76
N VAL A 470 -31.08 -0.34 14.91
CA VAL A 470 -31.88 -0.58 16.12
C VAL A 470 -32.73 0.64 16.51
N ASP A 471 -33.99 0.38 16.85
CA ASP A 471 -35.04 1.35 17.18
C ASP A 471 -35.76 0.84 18.45
N LEU A 472 -35.18 1.18 19.61
CA LEU A 472 -35.62 0.70 20.92
C LEU A 472 -36.99 1.27 21.33
N ALA A 473 -37.36 2.44 20.80
CA ALA A 473 -38.69 3.01 20.98
C ALA A 473 -39.77 2.14 20.33
N ARG A 474 -39.57 1.68 19.08
CA ARG A 474 -40.48 0.70 18.47
C ARG A 474 -40.35 -0.67 19.14
N ALA A 475 -39.14 -1.13 19.45
CA ALA A 475 -38.92 -2.47 20.03
C ALA A 475 -39.68 -2.67 21.37
N THR A 476 -39.75 -1.64 22.21
CA THR A 476 -40.46 -1.70 23.50
C THR A 476 -41.99 -1.56 23.38
N THR A 477 -42.50 -1.01 22.28
CA THR A 477 -43.94 -0.79 22.07
C THR A 477 -44.61 -1.80 21.13
N GLN A 478 -43.84 -2.50 20.28
CA GLN A 478 -44.37 -3.41 19.27
C GLN A 478 -44.84 -4.75 19.88
N THR A 479 -46.13 -5.06 19.77
CA THR A 479 -46.69 -6.34 20.29
C THR A 479 -46.49 -7.53 19.35
N VAL A 480 -46.03 -7.29 18.12
CA VAL A 480 -45.81 -8.33 17.10
C VAL A 480 -44.34 -8.34 16.66
N THR A 481 -43.72 -9.51 16.68
CA THR A 481 -42.34 -9.73 16.19
C THR A 481 -42.37 -10.70 15.01
N GLY A 482 -41.28 -10.72 14.23
CA GLY A 482 -41.08 -11.64 13.11
C GLY A 482 -39.71 -12.30 13.17
N SER A 483 -39.50 -13.34 12.35
CA SER A 483 -38.17 -13.93 12.13
C SER A 483 -37.16 -12.82 11.78
N PRO A 484 -35.97 -12.78 12.41
CA PRO A 484 -35.00 -11.70 12.18
C PRO A 484 -34.45 -11.74 10.75
N VAL A 485 -34.13 -12.95 10.27
CA VAL A 485 -33.44 -13.22 9.00
C VAL A 485 -34.10 -14.42 8.31
N VAL A 486 -34.15 -14.38 6.98
CA VAL A 486 -34.30 -15.53 6.10
C VAL A 486 -33.04 -15.64 5.24
N ASP A 487 -32.23 -16.63 5.57
CA ASP A 487 -30.99 -16.91 4.86
C ASP A 487 -31.19 -18.08 3.88
N PHE A 488 -30.82 -17.85 2.62
CA PHE A 488 -30.67 -18.89 1.60
C PHE A 488 -29.19 -19.23 1.35
N ALA A 489 -28.26 -18.44 1.88
CA ALA A 489 -26.81 -18.54 1.66
C ALA A 489 -26.46 -18.64 0.16
N ARG A 490 -25.38 -19.36 -0.17
CA ARG A 490 -25.06 -19.75 -1.55
C ARG A 490 -26.14 -20.67 -2.14
N GLN A 491 -26.54 -20.40 -3.38
CA GLN A 491 -27.45 -21.17 -4.22
C GLN A 491 -26.85 -21.26 -5.64
N THR A 492 -27.27 -22.22 -6.46
CA THR A 492 -26.93 -22.29 -7.90
C THR A 492 -28.19 -22.25 -8.75
N VAL A 493 -28.12 -21.76 -9.99
CA VAL A 493 -29.26 -21.75 -10.94
C VAL A 493 -29.85 -23.15 -11.21
N ASP A 494 -29.04 -24.20 -11.10
CA ASP A 494 -29.44 -25.60 -11.34
C ASP A 494 -30.02 -26.29 -10.08
N SER A 495 -29.96 -25.63 -8.91
CA SER A 495 -30.54 -26.15 -7.68
C SER A 495 -32.08 -26.16 -7.73
N PRO A 496 -32.77 -27.04 -6.99
CA PRO A 496 -34.22 -26.91 -6.77
C PRO A 496 -34.54 -25.58 -6.06
N ALA A 497 -35.64 -24.92 -6.44
CA ALA A 497 -36.03 -23.62 -5.88
C ALA A 497 -36.31 -23.70 -4.37
N ALA A 498 -35.39 -23.14 -3.57
CA ALA A 498 -35.47 -23.21 -2.12
C ALA A 498 -36.59 -22.32 -1.56
N THR A 499 -37.23 -22.82 -0.50
CA THR A 499 -38.26 -22.10 0.28
C THR A 499 -37.90 -22.16 1.77
N ARG A 500 -38.19 -21.08 2.50
CA ARG A 500 -37.93 -20.90 3.93
C ARG A 500 -39.19 -20.36 4.62
N THR A 501 -39.34 -20.65 5.91
CA THR A 501 -40.48 -20.20 6.72
C THR A 501 -40.14 -18.90 7.47
N VAL A 502 -41.06 -17.93 7.44
CA VAL A 502 -41.07 -16.76 8.32
C VAL A 502 -42.17 -16.96 9.35
N THR A 503 -41.82 -16.84 10.63
CA THR A 503 -42.77 -16.93 11.74
C THR A 503 -42.99 -15.54 12.31
N TYR A 504 -44.26 -15.18 12.52
CA TYR A 504 -44.68 -14.00 13.26
C TYR A 504 -45.28 -14.43 14.60
N ALA A 505 -44.95 -13.71 15.67
CA ALA A 505 -45.46 -13.94 17.02
C ALA A 505 -46.14 -12.68 17.54
N ASN A 506 -47.28 -12.82 18.21
CA ASN A 506 -48.08 -11.71 18.73
C ASN A 506 -48.30 -11.86 20.23
N ALA A 507 -47.60 -11.05 21.03
CA ALA A 507 -47.76 -10.95 22.48
C ALA A 507 -48.98 -10.10 22.90
N GLY A 508 -49.69 -9.49 21.95
CA GLY A 508 -50.85 -8.64 22.21
C GLY A 508 -52.13 -9.43 22.55
N PRO A 509 -53.10 -8.78 23.23
CA PRO A 509 -54.34 -9.41 23.68
C PRO A 509 -55.40 -9.60 22.58
N ALA A 510 -55.13 -9.16 21.35
CA ALA A 510 -56.02 -9.26 20.20
C ALA A 510 -55.27 -9.82 18.99
N ALA A 511 -55.96 -10.52 18.09
CA ALA A 511 -55.37 -11.04 16.87
C ALA A 511 -55.05 -9.91 15.87
N VAL A 512 -53.92 -10.01 15.17
CA VAL A 512 -53.43 -9.00 14.23
C VAL A 512 -53.31 -9.59 12.83
N THR A 513 -54.00 -9.00 11.86
CA THR A 513 -53.85 -9.38 10.43
C THR A 513 -52.76 -8.53 9.78
N LEU A 514 -51.60 -9.15 9.55
CA LEU A 514 -50.47 -8.58 8.84
C LEU A 514 -50.70 -8.63 7.33
N THR A 515 -50.33 -7.56 6.63
CA THR A 515 -50.18 -7.50 5.17
C THR A 515 -48.70 -7.55 4.83
N LEU A 516 -48.29 -8.49 3.98
CA LEU A 516 -46.89 -8.75 3.65
C LEU A 516 -46.50 -8.10 2.31
N THR A 517 -45.53 -7.19 2.38
CA THR A 517 -44.87 -6.58 1.21
C THR A 517 -43.57 -7.34 0.93
N PRO A 518 -43.52 -8.19 -0.12
CA PRO A 518 -42.34 -8.99 -0.42
C PRO A 518 -41.17 -8.15 -0.93
N PRO A 519 -39.92 -8.58 -0.68
CA PRO A 519 -38.73 -8.07 -1.35
C PRO A 519 -38.63 -8.69 -2.77
N ALA A 520 -37.44 -8.77 -3.37
CA ALA A 520 -37.20 -9.42 -4.67
C ALA A 520 -37.31 -10.97 -4.64
N PHE A 521 -38.16 -11.51 -3.77
CA PHE A 521 -38.34 -12.94 -3.48
C PHE A 521 -39.84 -13.29 -3.54
N ALA A 522 -40.17 -14.54 -3.84
CA ALA A 522 -41.56 -15.01 -3.73
C ALA A 522 -42.00 -15.01 -2.25
N THR A 523 -43.28 -14.72 -1.96
CA THR A 523 -43.82 -14.81 -0.60
C THR A 523 -45.29 -15.22 -0.62
N ALA A 524 -45.68 -16.15 0.25
CA ALA A 524 -47.06 -16.62 0.37
C ALA A 524 -47.42 -17.02 1.82
N PRO A 525 -48.66 -16.80 2.28
CA PRO A 525 -49.68 -15.94 1.68
C PRO A 525 -49.29 -14.44 1.75
N LYS A 526 -50.02 -13.56 1.07
CA LYS A 526 -49.78 -12.10 1.13
C LYS A 526 -50.37 -11.43 2.39
N THR A 527 -51.18 -12.16 3.16
CA THR A 527 -51.74 -11.71 4.44
C THR A 527 -51.72 -12.86 5.44
N VAL A 528 -51.41 -12.56 6.71
CA VAL A 528 -51.29 -13.55 7.79
C VAL A 528 -51.99 -13.01 9.04
N THR A 529 -52.96 -13.75 9.58
CA THR A 529 -53.58 -13.42 10.88
C THR A 529 -52.84 -14.12 12.00
N VAL A 530 -52.15 -13.34 12.84
CA VAL A 530 -51.44 -13.84 14.03
C VAL A 530 -52.39 -13.79 15.23
N PRO A 531 -52.74 -14.93 15.86
CA PRO A 531 -53.67 -14.95 16.99
C PRO A 531 -53.09 -14.23 18.23
N ALA A 532 -53.96 -13.79 19.14
CA ALA A 532 -53.54 -13.21 20.42
C ALA A 532 -52.73 -14.23 21.24
N GLY A 533 -51.58 -13.83 21.75
CA GLY A 533 -50.68 -14.71 22.52
C GLY A 533 -50.09 -15.88 21.73
N GLY A 534 -50.08 -15.84 20.40
CA GLY A 534 -49.68 -16.97 19.55
C GLY A 534 -48.93 -16.58 18.28
N THR A 535 -48.74 -17.56 17.39
CA THR A 535 -47.88 -17.46 16.20
C THR A 535 -48.61 -17.81 14.91
N ALA A 536 -48.15 -17.27 13.78
CA ALA A 536 -48.57 -17.67 12.44
C ALA A 536 -47.41 -17.51 11.43
N THR A 537 -47.46 -18.25 10.32
CA THR A 537 -46.34 -18.41 9.39
C THR A 537 -46.65 -17.95 7.96
N ALA A 538 -45.63 -17.44 7.28
CA ALA A 538 -45.57 -17.33 5.82
C ALA A 538 -44.35 -18.09 5.29
N THR A 539 -44.28 -18.29 3.98
CA THR A 539 -43.08 -18.79 3.29
C THR A 539 -42.49 -17.71 2.39
N VAL A 540 -41.16 -17.73 2.27
CA VAL A 540 -40.37 -16.95 1.33
C VAL A 540 -39.61 -17.91 0.42
N GLY A 541 -39.55 -17.63 -0.88
CA GLY A 541 -38.86 -18.48 -1.86
C GLY A 541 -37.93 -17.69 -2.78
N VAL A 542 -36.76 -18.25 -3.07
CA VAL A 542 -35.84 -17.71 -4.08
C VAL A 542 -36.19 -18.28 -5.46
N SER A 543 -36.03 -17.48 -6.51
CA SER A 543 -36.19 -17.94 -7.90
C SER A 543 -35.01 -17.50 -8.74
N PHE A 544 -34.45 -18.40 -9.54
CA PHE A 544 -33.20 -18.22 -10.28
C PHE A 544 -33.33 -17.37 -11.56
N THR A 545 -34.33 -16.47 -11.59
CA THR A 545 -34.50 -15.48 -12.68
C THR A 545 -33.51 -14.32 -12.59
N ARG A 546 -32.66 -14.30 -11.55
CA ARG A 546 -31.59 -13.33 -11.32
C ARG A 546 -30.39 -14.03 -10.69
N ILE A 547 -29.19 -13.72 -11.19
CA ILE A 547 -27.88 -14.21 -10.73
C ILE A 547 -27.20 -13.11 -9.91
N GLY A 548 -26.34 -13.48 -8.97
CA GLY A 548 -25.65 -12.59 -8.04
C GLY A 548 -26.34 -12.50 -6.68
N ARG A 549 -26.00 -11.46 -5.90
CA ARG A 549 -26.53 -11.28 -4.53
C ARG A 549 -27.94 -10.67 -4.55
N LEU A 550 -28.95 -11.48 -4.23
CA LEU A 550 -30.34 -11.06 -4.07
C LEU A 550 -30.58 -10.66 -2.61
N SER A 551 -31.22 -9.52 -2.38
CA SER A 551 -31.30 -8.89 -1.05
C SER A 551 -32.57 -8.06 -0.89
N GLY A 552 -33.12 -7.99 0.32
CA GLY A 552 -34.17 -7.01 0.69
C GLY A 552 -34.88 -7.34 2.00
N VAL A 553 -35.74 -6.43 2.47
CA VAL A 553 -36.52 -6.62 3.71
C VAL A 553 -37.97 -6.99 3.38
N LEU A 554 -38.40 -8.19 3.79
CA LEU A 554 -39.82 -8.54 3.83
C LEU A 554 -40.49 -7.70 4.92
N THR A 555 -41.48 -6.88 4.55
CA THR A 555 -42.13 -5.96 5.49
C THR A 555 -43.56 -6.40 5.76
N ALA A 556 -43.90 -6.68 7.01
CA ALA A 556 -45.23 -7.00 7.48
C ALA A 556 -45.86 -5.80 8.20
N THR A 557 -47.08 -5.41 7.81
CA THR A 557 -47.75 -4.21 8.34
C THR A 557 -49.19 -4.47 8.79
N ALA A 558 -49.66 -3.76 9.81
CA ALA A 558 -51.08 -3.76 10.22
C ALA A 558 -51.49 -2.39 10.82
N PRO A 559 -52.80 -2.12 10.97
CA PRO A 559 -53.29 -0.92 11.65
C PRO A 559 -52.74 -0.78 13.08
N GLY A 560 -52.71 0.46 13.59
CA GLY A 560 -52.17 0.76 14.93
C GLY A 560 -50.66 0.95 14.99
N GLY A 561 -49.95 0.98 13.85
CA GLY A 561 -48.50 1.23 13.80
C GLY A 561 -47.64 -0.04 13.77
N VAL A 562 -48.25 -1.22 13.61
CA VAL A 562 -47.52 -2.48 13.49
C VAL A 562 -46.73 -2.49 12.18
N VAL A 563 -45.40 -2.53 12.30
CA VAL A 563 -44.43 -2.61 11.20
C VAL A 563 -43.27 -3.49 11.67
N VAL A 564 -43.14 -4.64 11.02
CA VAL A 564 -42.21 -5.73 11.35
C VAL A 564 -41.41 -6.10 10.09
N GLY A 565 -40.08 -6.10 10.18
CA GLY A 565 -39.19 -6.46 9.08
C GLY A 565 -38.55 -7.84 9.25
N THR A 566 -38.21 -8.49 8.14
CA THR A 566 -37.34 -9.66 8.10
C THR A 566 -36.32 -9.46 6.98
N ALA A 567 -35.03 -9.49 7.30
CA ALA A 567 -33.97 -9.38 6.29
C ALA A 567 -33.92 -10.69 5.46
N VAL A 568 -33.87 -10.59 4.14
CA VAL A 568 -33.87 -11.75 3.22
C VAL A 568 -32.69 -11.64 2.26
N GLY A 569 -31.87 -12.70 2.16
CA GLY A 569 -30.68 -12.72 1.32
C GLY A 569 -30.39 -14.08 0.70
N ALA A 570 -29.83 -14.06 -0.51
CA ALA A 570 -29.33 -15.22 -1.23
C ALA A 570 -28.17 -14.80 -2.16
N VAL A 571 -27.17 -15.66 -2.36
CA VAL A 571 -26.21 -15.49 -3.45
C VAL A 571 -26.45 -16.59 -4.48
N VAL A 572 -26.99 -16.21 -5.64
CA VAL A 572 -27.31 -17.15 -6.73
C VAL A 572 -26.17 -17.19 -7.73
N ASP A 573 -25.43 -18.29 -7.77
CA ASP A 573 -24.40 -18.54 -8.78
C ASP A 573 -25.02 -18.91 -10.13
N GLY A 574 -24.51 -18.28 -11.20
CA GLY A 574 -24.75 -18.73 -12.56
C GLY A 574 -24.03 -20.05 -12.90
N PRO A 575 -24.21 -20.59 -14.11
CA PRO A 575 -23.58 -21.84 -14.53
C PRO A 575 -22.06 -21.81 -14.35
N VAL A 576 -21.48 -22.95 -13.97
CA VAL A 576 -20.03 -23.10 -13.78
C VAL A 576 -19.53 -24.19 -14.72
N HIS A 577 -18.50 -23.85 -15.49
CA HIS A 577 -18.01 -24.60 -16.64
C HIS A 577 -16.56 -25.03 -16.46
N GLN A 578 -16.18 -26.17 -17.03
CA GLN A 578 -14.83 -26.71 -16.99
C GLN A 578 -13.98 -26.10 -18.11
N VAL A 579 -13.04 -25.22 -17.73
CA VAL A 579 -12.18 -24.50 -18.66
C VAL A 579 -10.76 -25.07 -18.59
N THR A 580 -10.34 -25.71 -19.68
CA THR A 580 -9.04 -26.38 -19.79
C THR A 580 -8.02 -25.50 -20.49
N PHE A 581 -6.92 -25.15 -19.83
CA PHE A 581 -5.84 -24.34 -20.38
C PHE A 581 -4.73 -25.25 -20.91
N LYS A 582 -4.33 -25.07 -22.17
CA LYS A 582 -3.28 -25.88 -22.81
C LYS A 582 -2.17 -24.99 -23.35
N PRO A 583 -0.96 -25.02 -22.76
CA PRO A 583 0.17 -24.21 -23.21
C PRO A 583 0.91 -24.80 -24.41
N LEU A 584 1.45 -23.92 -25.26
CA LEU A 584 2.40 -24.23 -26.33
C LEU A 584 3.53 -23.19 -26.39
N ASP A 585 4.78 -23.63 -26.49
CA ASP A 585 5.96 -22.81 -26.80
C ASP A 585 5.90 -22.25 -28.24
N ARG A 586 6.88 -21.41 -28.63
CA ARG A 586 7.00 -20.85 -29.99
C ARG A 586 7.43 -21.85 -31.06
N ASP A 587 7.86 -23.06 -30.69
CA ASP A 587 8.04 -24.18 -31.63
C ASP A 587 6.74 -24.97 -31.83
N GLY A 588 5.73 -24.78 -30.97
CA GLY A 588 4.48 -25.53 -30.94
C GLY A 588 4.50 -26.82 -30.14
N LYS A 589 5.45 -26.97 -29.21
CA LYS A 589 5.51 -28.08 -28.24
C LYS A 589 4.75 -27.69 -26.96
N PRO A 590 4.17 -28.65 -26.21
CA PRO A 590 3.61 -28.36 -24.89
C PRO A 590 4.71 -27.95 -23.91
N ALA A 591 4.49 -26.89 -23.13
CA ALA A 591 5.51 -26.27 -22.27
C ALA A 591 4.90 -25.76 -20.95
N PHE A 592 5.70 -25.66 -19.90
CA PHE A 592 5.24 -25.21 -18.59
C PHE A 592 4.84 -23.73 -18.59
N VAL A 593 3.86 -23.37 -17.75
CA VAL A 593 3.48 -21.98 -17.47
C VAL A 593 3.88 -21.65 -16.05
N THR A 594 4.86 -20.76 -15.87
CA THR A 594 5.40 -20.37 -14.56
C THR A 594 4.36 -19.63 -13.72
N GLY A 595 3.55 -18.77 -14.35
CA GLY A 595 2.40 -18.14 -13.72
C GLY A 595 1.28 -17.84 -14.71
N MET A 596 0.07 -18.28 -14.38
CA MET A 596 -1.19 -17.89 -15.02
C MET A 596 -2.09 -17.17 -14.01
N THR A 597 -2.61 -16.03 -14.40
CA THR A 597 -3.72 -15.35 -13.73
C THR A 597 -4.95 -15.33 -14.61
N VAL A 598 -6.10 -15.68 -14.06
CA VAL A 598 -7.42 -15.53 -14.69
C VAL A 598 -8.32 -14.81 -13.69
N PHE A 599 -8.73 -13.58 -13.99
CA PHE A 599 -9.52 -12.74 -13.07
C PHE A 599 -10.88 -12.39 -13.69
N GLY A 600 -11.95 -12.67 -12.94
CA GLY A 600 -13.34 -12.51 -13.37
C GLY A 600 -14.06 -11.33 -12.73
N LYS A 601 -15.38 -11.26 -12.97
CA LYS A 601 -16.29 -10.34 -12.26
C LYS A 601 -16.49 -10.74 -10.80
N ASP A 602 -16.44 -12.04 -10.49
CA ASP A 602 -16.66 -12.60 -9.16
C ASP A 602 -15.39 -13.35 -8.74
N SER A 603 -14.74 -12.87 -7.68
CA SER A 603 -13.40 -13.31 -7.29
C SER A 603 -13.32 -14.76 -6.81
N ARG A 604 -14.46 -15.39 -6.50
CA ARG A 604 -14.55 -16.81 -6.13
C ARG A 604 -14.19 -17.76 -7.29
N PHE A 605 -14.11 -17.24 -8.51
CA PHE A 605 -13.72 -17.95 -9.73
C PHE A 605 -12.42 -17.42 -10.33
N ASP A 606 -11.63 -16.65 -9.57
CA ASP A 606 -10.28 -16.25 -9.98
C ASP A 606 -9.32 -17.45 -9.88
N VAL A 607 -8.30 -17.48 -10.74
CA VAL A 607 -7.26 -18.52 -10.77
C VAL A 607 -5.90 -17.85 -10.79
N VAL A 608 -5.02 -18.18 -9.84
CA VAL A 608 -3.63 -17.70 -9.76
C VAL A 608 -2.73 -18.90 -9.48
N ARG A 609 -2.28 -19.59 -10.54
CA ARG A 609 -1.53 -20.86 -10.46
C ARG A 609 -0.49 -20.95 -11.60
N PRO A 610 0.57 -21.76 -11.48
CA PRO A 610 1.24 -22.31 -12.67
C PRO A 610 0.28 -23.19 -13.49
N VAL A 611 0.69 -23.60 -14.69
CA VAL A 611 -0.02 -24.65 -15.47
C VAL A 611 0.98 -25.66 -16.03
N ASP A 612 0.75 -26.94 -15.74
CA ASP A 612 1.55 -28.06 -16.23
C ASP A 612 1.59 -28.13 -17.77
N ALA A 613 2.67 -28.67 -18.33
CA ALA A 613 2.85 -28.75 -19.78
C ALA A 613 1.78 -29.61 -20.50
N ALA A 614 1.07 -30.50 -19.78
CA ALA A 614 -0.07 -31.25 -20.31
C ALA A 614 -1.37 -30.41 -20.42
N GLY A 615 -1.42 -29.30 -19.69
CA GLY A 615 -2.61 -28.46 -19.48
C GLY A 615 -3.46 -28.91 -18.28
N GLU A 616 -4.14 -27.95 -17.67
CA GLU A 616 -4.98 -28.13 -16.46
C GLU A 616 -6.39 -27.58 -16.67
N THR A 617 -7.34 -28.02 -15.84
CA THR A 617 -8.77 -27.67 -15.94
C THR A 617 -9.25 -27.00 -14.66
N PHE A 618 -9.89 -25.83 -14.79
CA PHE A 618 -10.45 -25.06 -13.67
C PHE A 618 -11.95 -24.81 -13.87
N ALA A 619 -12.70 -24.75 -12.78
CA ALA A 619 -14.14 -24.50 -12.80
C ALA A 619 -14.41 -22.99 -12.75
N LEU A 620 -14.83 -22.40 -13.89
CA LEU A 620 -15.09 -20.96 -14.03
C LEU A 620 -16.58 -20.69 -14.22
N GLN A 621 -17.13 -19.68 -13.55
CA GLN A 621 -18.50 -19.24 -13.77
C GLN A 621 -18.66 -18.61 -15.17
N GLU A 622 -19.83 -18.80 -15.79
CA GLU A 622 -20.21 -18.15 -17.05
C GLU A 622 -20.06 -16.62 -16.95
N GLY A 623 -19.27 -16.03 -17.86
CA GLY A 623 -18.87 -14.64 -17.75
C GLY A 623 -17.67 -14.25 -18.61
N SER A 624 -17.08 -13.11 -18.29
CA SER A 624 -15.88 -12.58 -18.95
C SER A 624 -14.76 -12.38 -17.95
N TYR A 625 -13.55 -12.77 -18.37
CA TYR A 625 -12.32 -12.78 -17.59
C TYR A 625 -11.20 -12.06 -18.34
N VAL A 626 -10.23 -11.52 -17.61
CA VAL A 626 -8.89 -11.22 -18.14
C VAL A 626 -7.94 -12.35 -17.78
N LEU A 627 -7.15 -12.80 -18.76
CA LEU A 627 -6.10 -13.80 -18.59
C LEU A 627 -4.74 -13.21 -18.93
N THR A 628 -3.73 -13.56 -18.13
CA THR A 628 -2.30 -13.39 -18.45
C THR A 628 -1.57 -14.69 -18.07
N ALA A 629 -0.68 -15.17 -18.93
CA ALA A 629 0.14 -16.37 -18.69
C ALA A 629 1.55 -16.23 -19.26
N GLN A 630 2.57 -16.64 -18.51
CA GLN A 630 3.97 -16.72 -18.95
C GLN A 630 4.31 -18.15 -19.39
N VAL A 631 4.62 -18.37 -20.66
CA VAL A 631 4.97 -19.69 -21.20
C VAL A 631 6.50 -19.84 -21.26
N ALA A 632 7.03 -20.89 -20.64
CA ALA A 632 8.46 -21.19 -20.62
C ALA A 632 8.99 -21.58 -22.02
N GLN A 633 10.23 -21.20 -22.31
CA GLN A 633 10.87 -21.42 -23.62
C GLN A 633 12.40 -21.59 -23.47
N ASP A 634 13.11 -20.48 -23.20
CA ASP A 634 14.56 -20.37 -23.09
C ASP A 634 14.90 -19.23 -22.11
N GLN A 635 16.18 -19.06 -21.74
CA GLN A 635 16.62 -18.06 -20.75
C GLN A 635 16.74 -16.64 -21.32
N ASP A 636 16.69 -16.48 -22.65
CA ASP A 636 16.94 -15.20 -23.33
C ASP A 636 15.66 -14.55 -23.87
N SER A 637 14.49 -15.23 -23.83
CA SER A 637 13.22 -14.69 -24.29
C SER A 637 11.98 -15.15 -23.53
N ASP A 638 11.22 -14.18 -23.02
CA ASP A 638 9.96 -14.41 -22.29
C ASP A 638 8.73 -14.25 -23.19
N ASN A 639 7.68 -15.04 -22.90
CA ASN A 639 6.59 -15.28 -23.84
C ASN A 639 5.23 -15.21 -23.15
N PHE A 640 4.55 -14.08 -23.31
CA PHE A 640 3.30 -13.78 -22.61
C PHE A 640 2.07 -13.95 -23.49
N VAL A 641 1.13 -14.77 -23.01
CA VAL A 641 -0.22 -14.86 -23.56
C VAL A 641 -1.14 -13.99 -22.73
N VAL A 642 -1.71 -12.96 -23.34
CA VAL A 642 -2.66 -12.03 -22.71
C VAL A 642 -3.98 -12.10 -23.46
N ILE A 643 -5.08 -12.34 -22.74
CA ILE A 643 -6.45 -12.35 -23.28
C ILE A 643 -7.29 -11.38 -22.44
N PRO A 644 -7.49 -10.12 -22.87
CA PRO A 644 -8.15 -9.10 -22.05
C PRO A 644 -9.68 -9.26 -21.97
N GLU A 645 -10.26 -10.16 -22.76
CA GLU A 645 -11.70 -10.47 -22.74
C GLU A 645 -11.91 -11.94 -23.16
N LEU A 646 -11.57 -12.87 -22.26
CA LEU A 646 -11.89 -14.30 -22.37
C LEU A 646 -13.35 -14.50 -21.95
N THR A 647 -14.22 -14.93 -22.86
CA THR A 647 -15.63 -15.22 -22.56
C THR A 647 -15.82 -16.72 -22.35
N VAL A 648 -16.30 -17.10 -21.16
CA VAL A 648 -16.69 -18.47 -20.81
C VAL A 648 -18.21 -18.58 -20.94
N THR A 649 -18.70 -19.52 -21.76
CA THR A 649 -20.14 -19.76 -22.02
C THR A 649 -20.49 -21.26 -22.10
N GLY A 650 -19.67 -22.11 -21.50
CA GLY A 650 -19.66 -23.55 -21.70
C GLY A 650 -18.30 -24.16 -21.39
N ASP A 651 -18.24 -25.48 -21.19
CA ASP A 651 -17.00 -26.24 -21.13
C ASP A 651 -16.15 -25.95 -22.38
N MET A 652 -14.88 -25.57 -22.19
CA MET A 652 -14.03 -25.11 -23.29
C MET A 652 -12.55 -25.39 -23.07
N THR A 653 -11.77 -25.33 -24.16
CA THR A 653 -10.29 -25.38 -24.10
C THR A 653 -9.71 -24.05 -24.58
N VAL A 654 -8.87 -23.43 -23.75
CA VAL A 654 -8.11 -22.22 -24.05
C VAL A 654 -6.68 -22.61 -24.40
N LEU A 655 -6.21 -22.23 -25.59
CA LEU A 655 -4.85 -22.52 -26.04
C LEU A 655 -3.93 -21.33 -25.73
N LEU A 656 -2.99 -21.50 -24.79
CA LEU A 656 -1.98 -20.51 -24.44
C LEU A 656 -0.82 -20.61 -25.44
N ASP A 657 -1.02 -19.99 -26.60
CA ASP A 657 -0.27 -20.22 -27.84
C ASP A 657 0.85 -19.19 -28.07
N ALA A 658 2.03 -19.43 -27.48
CA ALA A 658 3.16 -18.48 -27.52
C ALA A 658 3.68 -18.20 -28.94
N ARG A 659 3.44 -19.08 -29.92
CA ARG A 659 3.76 -18.88 -31.35
C ARG A 659 3.15 -17.60 -31.94
N LYS A 660 2.09 -17.07 -31.32
CA LYS A 660 1.43 -15.83 -31.72
C LYS A 660 2.09 -14.57 -31.14
N GLY A 661 3.09 -14.72 -30.27
CA GLY A 661 3.78 -13.60 -29.63
C GLY A 661 4.49 -12.70 -30.64
N THR A 662 4.24 -11.38 -30.55
CA THR A 662 4.97 -10.35 -31.29
C THR A 662 6.04 -9.75 -30.37
N PRO A 663 7.30 -9.58 -30.81
CA PRO A 663 8.35 -9.03 -29.96
C PRO A 663 8.16 -7.53 -29.75
N ILE A 664 8.28 -7.08 -28.50
CA ILE A 664 8.34 -5.65 -28.16
C ILE A 664 9.68 -5.10 -28.67
N ARG A 665 9.63 -4.03 -29.47
CA ARG A 665 10.83 -3.37 -30.02
C ARG A 665 10.87 -1.89 -29.68
N ILE A 666 11.96 -1.44 -29.07
CA ILE A 666 12.29 -0.03 -28.90
C ILE A 666 13.34 0.35 -29.96
N GLU A 667 13.08 1.41 -30.73
CA GLU A 667 14.01 1.92 -31.75
C GLU A 667 14.54 3.30 -31.34
N THR A 668 15.79 3.36 -30.89
CA THR A 668 16.47 4.57 -30.39
C THR A 668 17.28 5.31 -31.47
N PRO A 669 17.46 6.65 -31.38
CA PRO A 669 18.30 7.42 -32.31
C PRO A 669 19.80 7.06 -32.33
N ARG A 670 20.29 6.38 -31.29
CA ARG A 670 21.67 5.85 -31.17
C ARG A 670 21.59 4.40 -30.71
N THR A 671 22.61 3.60 -31.05
CA THR A 671 22.77 2.22 -30.56
C THR A 671 22.70 2.20 -29.03
N ALA A 672 21.70 1.52 -28.48
CA ALA A 672 21.51 1.38 -27.05
C ALA A 672 21.12 -0.05 -26.70
N VAL A 673 21.42 -0.48 -25.47
CA VAL A 673 21.06 -1.79 -24.90
C VAL A 673 20.33 -1.59 -23.58
N PRO A 674 19.40 -2.50 -23.21
CA PRO A 674 18.81 -2.48 -21.88
C PRO A 674 19.88 -2.77 -20.82
N THR A 675 19.81 -2.07 -19.68
CA THR A 675 20.75 -2.25 -18.55
C THR A 675 20.03 -2.21 -17.19
N SER A 676 18.76 -2.59 -17.17
CA SER A 676 17.89 -2.60 -16.01
C SER A 676 17.02 -3.86 -16.02
N THR A 677 16.26 -4.08 -14.95
CA THR A 677 15.05 -4.89 -15.03
C THR A 677 14.13 -4.35 -16.15
N ILE A 678 13.51 -5.24 -16.92
CA ILE A 678 12.45 -4.87 -17.86
C ILE A 678 11.10 -5.16 -17.18
N SER A 679 10.28 -4.12 -17.04
CA SER A 679 8.99 -4.20 -16.37
C SER A 679 7.87 -3.96 -17.38
N PHE A 680 6.86 -4.82 -17.41
CA PHE A 680 5.67 -4.61 -18.22
C PHE A 680 4.40 -5.03 -17.47
N TYR A 681 3.29 -4.46 -17.89
CA TYR A 681 2.02 -4.54 -17.19
C TYR A 681 0.86 -4.69 -18.17
N SER A 682 -0.18 -5.39 -17.71
CA SER A 682 -1.52 -5.29 -18.26
C SER A 682 -2.48 -4.80 -17.17
N HIS A 683 -3.25 -3.76 -17.50
CA HIS A 683 -4.28 -3.20 -16.63
C HIS A 683 -5.65 -3.34 -17.30
N ARG A 684 -6.65 -3.76 -16.52
CA ARG A 684 -8.01 -4.00 -16.97
C ARG A 684 -9.02 -3.43 -15.98
N VAL A 685 -9.82 -2.48 -16.43
CA VAL A 685 -11.07 -2.11 -15.76
C VAL A 685 -12.20 -2.92 -16.39
N THR A 686 -12.82 -3.82 -15.62
CA THR A 686 -13.90 -4.67 -16.13
C THR A 686 -15.22 -3.90 -16.28
N ALA A 687 -16.18 -4.46 -17.02
CA ALA A 687 -17.55 -3.94 -17.08
C ALA A 687 -18.28 -3.92 -15.72
N GLY A 688 -17.74 -4.62 -14.71
CA GLY A 688 -18.24 -4.60 -13.33
C GLY A 688 -17.61 -3.54 -12.43
N GLY A 689 -16.66 -2.73 -12.95
CA GLY A 689 -15.91 -1.72 -12.18
C GLY A 689 -14.63 -2.24 -11.51
N ARG A 690 -14.51 -3.56 -11.32
CA ARG A 690 -13.31 -4.21 -10.75
C ARG A 690 -12.05 -3.85 -11.55
N GLN A 691 -10.96 -3.51 -10.85
CA GLN A 691 -9.69 -3.10 -11.44
C GLN A 691 -8.61 -4.15 -11.17
N ILE A 692 -7.98 -4.64 -12.25
CA ILE A 692 -7.03 -5.74 -12.22
C ILE A 692 -5.73 -5.28 -12.90
N THR A 693 -4.64 -5.25 -12.14
CA THR A 693 -3.30 -4.95 -12.65
C THR A 693 -2.40 -6.17 -12.46
N ASN A 694 -1.94 -6.75 -13.57
CA ASN A 694 -0.90 -7.78 -13.58
C ASN A 694 0.39 -7.13 -14.11
N GLY A 695 1.42 -7.07 -13.27
CA GLY A 695 2.76 -6.59 -13.61
C GLY A 695 3.78 -7.72 -13.46
N VAL A 696 4.73 -7.79 -14.40
CA VAL A 696 5.80 -8.79 -14.40
C VAL A 696 7.15 -8.11 -14.63
N MET A 697 8.20 -8.67 -14.01
CA MET A 697 9.53 -8.11 -13.91
C MET A 697 10.58 -9.11 -14.35
N HIS A 698 11.45 -8.72 -15.29
CA HIS A 698 12.54 -9.55 -15.79
C HIS A 698 13.89 -8.92 -15.50
N PHE A 699 14.65 -9.57 -14.62
CA PHE A 699 16.02 -9.19 -14.29
C PHE A 699 16.98 -9.49 -15.45
N ALA A 700 18.25 -9.07 -15.33
CA ALA A 700 19.24 -9.17 -16.41
C ALA A 700 19.45 -10.62 -16.89
N GLY A 701 18.84 -10.96 -18.03
CA GLY A 701 18.84 -12.28 -18.65
C GLY A 701 18.00 -12.25 -19.94
N THR A 702 16.75 -11.79 -19.85
CA THR A 702 15.84 -11.68 -20.99
C THR A 702 16.29 -10.60 -21.98
N SER A 703 16.57 -10.99 -23.23
CA SER A 703 16.90 -10.08 -24.33
C SER A 703 15.67 -9.52 -25.05
N THR A 704 14.59 -10.30 -25.12
CA THR A 704 13.40 -10.01 -25.93
C THR A 704 12.13 -10.51 -25.24
N ILE A 705 11.16 -9.62 -25.02
CA ILE A 705 9.82 -9.99 -24.55
C ILE A 705 8.88 -10.13 -25.75
N TYR A 706 8.22 -11.28 -25.86
CA TYR A 706 7.15 -11.58 -26.80
C TYR A 706 5.81 -11.52 -26.09
N VAL A 707 4.81 -10.87 -26.70
CA VAL A 707 3.44 -10.83 -26.16
C VAL A 707 2.41 -11.06 -27.26
N THR A 708 1.35 -11.83 -26.99
CA THR A 708 0.31 -12.12 -28.00
C THR A 708 -0.54 -10.87 -28.34
N PRO A 709 -0.68 -10.50 -29.62
CA PRO A 709 -1.63 -9.48 -30.06
C PRO A 709 -3.08 -9.83 -29.69
N THR A 710 -3.91 -8.81 -29.48
CA THR A 710 -5.30 -8.96 -29.04
C THR A 710 -6.26 -8.17 -29.93
N PRO A 711 -7.55 -8.56 -30.02
CA PRO A 711 -8.59 -7.61 -30.42
C PRO A 711 -8.69 -6.46 -29.41
N ALA A 712 -9.43 -5.41 -29.78
CA ALA A 712 -9.89 -4.41 -28.82
C ALA A 712 -10.93 -4.99 -27.87
N VAL A 713 -10.87 -4.61 -26.59
CA VAL A 713 -11.92 -4.91 -25.61
C VAL A 713 -13.25 -4.29 -26.04
N ARG A 714 -14.36 -4.96 -25.70
CA ARG A 714 -15.72 -4.51 -26.05
C ARG A 714 -16.38 -3.72 -24.93
N THR A 715 -15.88 -3.87 -23.71
CA THR A 715 -16.44 -3.29 -22.49
C THR A 715 -15.34 -2.92 -21.49
N GLY A 716 -15.55 -1.86 -20.69
CA GLY A 716 -14.55 -1.35 -19.76
C GLY A 716 -13.30 -0.82 -20.47
N GLU A 717 -12.18 -0.76 -19.76
CA GLU A 717 -10.90 -0.22 -20.25
C GLU A 717 -9.79 -1.28 -20.22
N PHE A 718 -8.78 -1.13 -21.08
CA PHE A 718 -7.57 -1.95 -21.08
C PHE A 718 -6.35 -1.11 -21.47
N GLU A 719 -5.23 -1.32 -20.79
CA GLU A 719 -3.93 -0.76 -21.20
C GLU A 719 -2.83 -1.79 -20.98
N PHE A 720 -2.06 -2.09 -22.04
CA PHE A 720 -0.81 -2.81 -21.96
C PHE A 720 0.34 -1.80 -22.05
N TYR A 721 1.34 -1.90 -21.17
CA TYR A 721 2.54 -1.05 -21.28
C TYR A 721 3.81 -1.79 -20.87
N SER A 722 4.94 -1.38 -21.42
CA SER A 722 6.28 -1.83 -21.02
C SER A 722 7.23 -0.65 -20.83
N ARG A 723 8.09 -0.71 -19.80
CA ARG A 723 9.12 0.28 -19.51
C ARG A 723 10.50 -0.28 -19.86
N TRP A 724 11.32 0.56 -20.49
CA TRP A 724 12.66 0.19 -20.97
C TRP A 724 13.65 1.29 -20.62
N GLN A 725 14.77 0.90 -20.01
CA GLN A 725 15.87 1.80 -19.66
C GLN A 725 17.11 1.38 -20.48
N LEU A 726 17.43 2.14 -21.53
CA LEU A 726 18.50 1.80 -22.48
C LEU A 726 19.62 2.84 -22.47
N VAL A 727 20.87 2.38 -22.48
CA VAL A 727 22.09 3.21 -22.46
C VAL A 727 23.08 2.77 -23.54
N ALA A 728 24.17 3.52 -23.72
CA ALA A 728 25.27 3.11 -24.59
C ALA A 728 25.84 1.74 -24.14
N PRO A 729 26.11 0.79 -25.05
CA PRO A 729 26.72 -0.49 -24.68
C PRO A 729 28.06 -0.27 -23.98
N GLN A 730 28.18 -0.79 -22.76
CA GLN A 730 29.36 -0.61 -21.90
C GLN A 730 30.63 -1.22 -22.52
N VAL A 731 30.45 -2.32 -23.24
CA VAL A 731 31.46 -2.98 -24.07
C VAL A 731 30.94 -3.05 -25.50
N GLN A 732 31.78 -2.72 -26.47
CA GLN A 732 31.56 -3.04 -27.87
C GLN A 732 32.81 -3.75 -28.38
N ALA A 733 32.69 -5.06 -28.60
CA ALA A 733 33.77 -5.92 -29.07
C ALA A 733 33.47 -6.40 -30.50
N SER A 734 34.48 -6.38 -31.38
CA SER A 734 34.41 -7.02 -32.68
C SER A 734 35.77 -7.54 -33.14
N VAL A 735 35.76 -8.57 -33.97
CA VAL A 735 36.96 -9.22 -34.51
C VAL A 735 36.81 -9.36 -36.03
N PRO A 736 37.76 -8.86 -36.85
CA PRO A 736 37.71 -8.98 -38.30
C PRO A 736 37.54 -10.43 -38.76
N GLY A 737 36.54 -10.67 -39.61
CA GLY A 737 36.18 -12.02 -40.09
C GLY A 737 35.24 -12.81 -39.17
N LEU A 738 35.07 -12.43 -37.90
CA LEU A 738 34.07 -13.02 -36.99
C LEU A 738 32.84 -12.13 -36.77
N GLY A 739 32.98 -10.81 -36.91
CA GLY A 739 31.91 -9.84 -36.68
C GLY A 739 31.96 -9.23 -35.29
N ALA A 740 30.81 -8.80 -34.77
CA ALA A 740 30.66 -8.46 -33.36
C ALA A 740 30.87 -9.72 -32.49
N ILE A 741 31.40 -9.52 -31.28
CA ILE A 741 31.56 -10.54 -30.24
C ILE A 741 30.75 -10.07 -29.04
N GLU A 742 29.99 -10.97 -28.43
CA GLU A 742 29.27 -10.66 -27.20
C GLU A 742 30.25 -10.72 -26.01
N ALA A 743 30.37 -9.60 -25.27
CA ALA A 743 31.40 -9.44 -24.25
C ALA A 743 30.95 -8.50 -23.12
N TYR A 744 31.33 -8.84 -21.89
CA TYR A 744 30.97 -8.10 -20.67
C TYR A 744 32.22 -7.79 -19.83
N LEU A 745 32.22 -6.70 -19.06
CA LEU A 745 33.34 -6.34 -18.19
C LEU A 745 33.29 -7.16 -16.89
N ALA A 746 34.35 -7.93 -16.62
CA ALA A 746 34.48 -8.67 -15.36
C ALA A 746 34.33 -7.72 -14.16
N SER A 747 33.69 -8.17 -13.07
CA SER A 747 33.08 -7.28 -12.08
C SER A 747 34.01 -6.23 -11.46
N THR A 748 35.28 -6.56 -11.22
CA THR A 748 36.30 -5.65 -10.66
C THR A 748 37.28 -5.11 -11.71
N SER A 749 37.04 -5.36 -13.01
CA SER A 749 37.90 -4.93 -14.13
C SER A 749 38.13 -3.42 -14.16
N PRO A 750 39.36 -2.94 -14.36
CA PRO A 750 39.62 -1.55 -14.70
C PRO A 750 39.13 -1.30 -16.13
N ALA A 751 38.28 -0.30 -16.31
CA ALA A 751 37.62 -0.04 -17.58
C ALA A 751 37.95 1.37 -18.09
N PRO A 752 39.14 1.58 -18.68
CA PRO A 752 39.54 2.88 -19.23
C PRO A 752 38.84 3.13 -20.57
N ASP A 753 37.88 4.06 -20.55
CA ASP A 753 37.01 4.43 -21.67
C ASP A 753 37.74 4.69 -23.00
N GLY A 754 37.00 4.50 -24.09
CA GLY A 754 37.44 4.75 -25.45
C GLY A 754 37.75 3.49 -26.26
N ARG A 755 38.13 3.69 -27.52
CA ARG A 755 38.35 2.62 -28.51
C ARG A 755 39.82 2.23 -28.63
N ARG A 756 40.09 0.92 -28.70
CA ARG A 756 41.41 0.30 -28.82
C ARG A 756 41.34 -0.86 -29.81
N VAL A 757 42.32 -0.96 -30.72
CA VAL A 757 42.50 -2.14 -31.57
C VAL A 757 43.71 -2.90 -31.06
N LEU A 758 43.48 -4.10 -30.51
CA LEU A 758 44.47 -4.92 -29.82
C LEU A 758 44.68 -6.23 -30.59
N PRO A 759 45.91 -6.64 -30.95
CA PRO A 759 46.14 -7.97 -31.50
C PRO A 759 45.73 -9.05 -30.48
N LEU A 760 45.03 -10.09 -30.92
CA LEU A 760 44.70 -11.24 -30.07
C LEU A 760 45.89 -12.19 -29.97
N ALA A 761 46.11 -12.74 -28.78
CA ALA A 761 47.09 -13.79 -28.53
C ALA A 761 46.53 -14.82 -27.55
N ALA A 762 46.72 -16.11 -27.82
CA ALA A 762 46.40 -17.16 -26.84
C ALA A 762 47.33 -17.08 -25.62
N ALA A 763 46.86 -17.48 -24.45
CA ALA A 763 47.61 -17.53 -23.19
C ALA A 763 48.94 -18.34 -23.24
N SER A 764 49.18 -19.13 -24.29
CA SER A 764 50.41 -19.90 -24.54
C SER A 764 51.44 -19.18 -25.45
N ALA A 765 51.11 -18.01 -26.01
CA ALA A 765 51.96 -17.32 -26.98
C ALA A 765 53.22 -16.67 -26.33
N LYS A 766 54.33 -16.66 -27.08
CA LYS A 766 55.65 -16.18 -26.61
C LYS A 766 55.77 -14.65 -26.53
N HIS A 767 54.86 -13.92 -27.16
CA HIS A 767 54.89 -12.46 -27.24
C HIS A 767 53.48 -11.92 -26.94
N LEU A 768 53.29 -11.41 -25.72
CA LEU A 768 52.01 -10.87 -25.24
C LEU A 768 52.03 -9.33 -25.08
N ARG A 769 53.12 -8.66 -25.47
CA ARG A 769 53.27 -7.22 -25.28
C ARG A 769 52.29 -6.46 -26.17
N GLY A 770 51.37 -5.71 -25.57
CA GLY A 770 50.33 -4.94 -26.26
C GLY A 770 49.15 -5.76 -26.78
N THR A 771 49.07 -7.05 -26.48
CA THR A 771 47.99 -7.93 -26.97
C THR A 771 46.80 -7.98 -26.02
N ALA A 772 45.62 -8.28 -26.54
CA ALA A 772 44.51 -8.83 -25.76
C ALA A 772 44.73 -10.35 -25.62
N VAL A 773 44.86 -10.85 -24.40
CA VAL A 773 45.20 -12.27 -24.14
C VAL A 773 43.93 -13.10 -23.97
N LEU A 774 43.73 -14.07 -24.85
CA LEU A 774 42.68 -15.09 -24.75
C LEU A 774 43.09 -16.14 -23.71
N VAL A 775 42.34 -16.18 -22.61
CA VAL A 775 42.47 -17.12 -21.50
C VAL A 775 41.21 -17.96 -21.47
N ALA A 776 41.34 -19.28 -21.43
CA ALA A 776 40.24 -20.18 -21.07
C ALA A 776 40.42 -20.61 -19.62
N ASP A 777 39.31 -20.96 -18.96
CA ASP A 777 39.20 -21.22 -17.52
C ASP A 777 39.18 -19.94 -16.64
N ASP A 778 38.63 -20.06 -15.43
CA ASP A 778 38.28 -18.92 -14.56
C ASP A 778 39.46 -18.30 -13.79
N HIS A 779 40.65 -18.90 -13.93
CA HIS A 779 41.82 -18.72 -13.06
C HIS A 779 42.47 -17.33 -13.15
N THR A 780 41.81 -16.33 -12.56
CA THR A 780 42.30 -14.94 -12.46
C THR A 780 43.60 -14.80 -11.66
N ASP A 781 44.00 -15.80 -10.89
CA ASP A 781 45.27 -15.83 -10.13
C ASP A 781 46.53 -15.64 -11.01
N ASP A 782 46.54 -16.14 -12.27
CA ASP A 782 47.69 -16.00 -13.18
C ASP A 782 47.68 -14.65 -13.95
N LEU A 783 46.74 -13.72 -13.70
CA LEU A 783 46.73 -12.39 -14.33
C LEU A 783 48.06 -11.64 -14.15
N SER A 784 48.72 -11.84 -13.01
CA SER A 784 50.06 -11.32 -12.70
C SER A 784 51.13 -11.67 -13.74
N ARG A 785 51.01 -12.81 -14.43
CA ARG A 785 51.93 -13.22 -15.51
C ARG A 785 51.72 -12.40 -16.78
N TYR A 786 50.47 -12.11 -17.15
CA TYR A 786 50.16 -11.31 -18.34
C TYR A 786 50.55 -9.85 -18.14
N VAL A 787 50.41 -9.32 -16.92
CA VAL A 787 50.97 -8.02 -16.50
C VAL A 787 52.48 -7.99 -16.73
N ARG A 788 53.23 -8.97 -16.20
CA ARG A 788 54.69 -9.07 -16.38
C ARG A 788 55.11 -9.22 -17.86
N ALA A 789 54.27 -9.85 -18.68
CA ALA A 789 54.49 -9.98 -20.13
C ALA A 789 54.15 -8.70 -20.93
N GLY A 790 53.46 -7.73 -20.31
CA GLY A 790 53.08 -6.46 -20.92
C GLY A 790 51.79 -6.51 -21.75
N ALA A 791 50.85 -7.38 -21.40
CA ALA A 791 49.52 -7.45 -22.04
C ALA A 791 48.74 -6.13 -21.90
N ALA A 792 47.84 -5.86 -22.84
CA ALA A 792 47.01 -4.66 -22.87
C ALA A 792 45.58 -4.88 -22.37
N ALA A 793 45.08 -6.12 -22.46
CA ALA A 793 43.80 -6.57 -21.97
C ALA A 793 43.79 -8.11 -21.81
N VAL A 794 42.77 -8.64 -21.14
CA VAL A 794 42.49 -10.08 -21.04
C VAL A 794 41.06 -10.35 -21.52
N VAL A 795 40.88 -11.47 -22.21
CA VAL A 795 39.60 -12.00 -22.67
C VAL A 795 39.43 -13.37 -22.03
N LEU A 796 38.60 -13.44 -21.00
CA LEU A 796 38.20 -14.69 -20.33
C LEU A 796 37.15 -15.39 -21.19
N ILE A 797 37.43 -16.63 -21.57
CA ILE A 797 36.52 -17.51 -22.28
C ILE A 797 35.83 -18.38 -21.23
N GLN A 798 34.52 -18.18 -21.06
CA GLN A 798 33.73 -18.95 -20.11
C GLN A 798 33.76 -20.46 -20.40
N GLU A 799 33.44 -21.25 -19.38
CA GLU A 799 33.11 -22.67 -19.56
C GLU A 799 31.90 -22.85 -20.47
N LYS A 800 31.80 -24.04 -21.10
CA LYS A 800 30.70 -24.32 -22.02
C LYS A 800 29.36 -24.45 -21.29
N GLY A 801 28.47 -23.50 -21.54
CA GLY A 801 27.15 -23.42 -20.89
C GLY A 801 27.10 -22.46 -19.70
N VAL A 802 28.20 -21.76 -19.41
CA VAL A 802 28.23 -20.65 -18.45
C VAL A 802 27.97 -19.33 -19.18
N ASP A 803 27.11 -18.50 -18.60
CA ASP A 803 26.76 -17.18 -19.10
C ASP A 803 27.95 -16.20 -18.96
N PRO A 804 28.35 -15.45 -20.01
CA PRO A 804 29.40 -14.45 -19.91
C PRO A 804 28.98 -13.13 -19.22
N ARG A 805 27.68 -12.94 -18.93
CA ARG A 805 27.18 -11.71 -18.28
C ARG A 805 27.78 -11.51 -16.89
N THR A 806 28.29 -10.31 -16.65
CA THR A 806 28.96 -9.92 -15.41
C THR A 806 28.58 -8.50 -15.01
N GLY A 807 28.26 -8.29 -13.73
CA GLY A 807 27.94 -6.96 -13.19
C GLY A 807 29.21 -6.19 -12.87
N TRP A 808 29.54 -5.16 -13.65
CA TRP A 808 30.70 -4.30 -13.43
C TRP A 808 30.43 -3.25 -12.33
N ASN A 809 31.27 -3.23 -11.30
CA ASN A 809 31.20 -2.25 -10.23
C ASN A 809 32.20 -1.07 -10.51
N PRO A 810 31.75 0.20 -10.57
CA PRO A 810 32.61 1.39 -10.74
C PRO A 810 33.50 1.76 -9.54
N THR A 811 33.23 1.23 -8.35
CA THR A 811 33.88 1.61 -7.08
C THR A 811 34.55 0.44 -6.34
N ALA A 812 34.61 -0.75 -6.97
CA ALA A 812 35.26 -1.92 -6.39
C ALA A 812 36.72 -1.65 -5.97
N PRO A 813 37.12 -1.95 -4.71
CA PRO A 813 38.44 -1.60 -4.18
C PRO A 813 39.56 -2.44 -4.81
N ASP A 814 39.39 -3.76 -4.87
CA ASP A 814 40.38 -4.68 -5.42
C ASP A 814 40.26 -4.80 -6.94
N ARG A 815 40.83 -3.82 -7.65
CA ARG A 815 40.86 -3.78 -9.11
C ARG A 815 41.78 -4.84 -9.72
N LEU A 816 41.30 -5.51 -10.77
CA LEU A 816 42.15 -6.34 -11.61
C LEU A 816 43.27 -5.48 -12.23
N PRO A 817 44.48 -6.03 -12.47
CA PRO A 817 45.61 -5.24 -12.94
C PRO A 817 45.58 -4.95 -14.46
N LEU A 818 44.62 -5.52 -15.20
CA LEU A 818 44.42 -5.33 -16.64
C LEU A 818 42.91 -5.25 -16.97
N PRO A 819 42.51 -4.48 -18.01
CA PRO A 819 41.14 -4.52 -18.51
C PRO A 819 40.79 -5.94 -18.95
N THR A 820 39.76 -6.50 -18.32
CA THR A 820 39.36 -7.90 -18.44
C THR A 820 37.89 -7.97 -18.86
N ILE A 821 37.62 -8.66 -19.96
CA ILE A 821 36.26 -8.93 -20.46
C ILE A 821 36.00 -10.44 -20.48
N ALA A 822 34.76 -10.86 -20.21
CA ALA A 822 34.28 -12.22 -20.38
C ALA A 822 33.55 -12.36 -21.73
N VAL A 823 33.72 -13.52 -22.39
CA VAL A 823 33.02 -13.92 -23.62
C VAL A 823 32.51 -15.35 -23.51
N SER A 824 31.49 -15.71 -24.29
CA SER A 824 30.97 -17.09 -24.33
C SER A 824 32.03 -18.09 -24.78
N TYR A 825 31.87 -19.36 -24.37
CA TYR A 825 32.74 -20.45 -24.81
C TYR A 825 32.82 -20.50 -26.35
N GLU A 826 31.67 -20.47 -27.03
CA GLU A 826 31.55 -20.51 -28.49
C GLU A 826 32.32 -19.37 -29.18
N ASP A 827 32.22 -18.12 -28.71
CA ASP A 827 32.97 -17.00 -29.30
C ASP A 827 34.46 -17.05 -28.97
N GLY A 828 34.85 -17.44 -27.76
CA GLY A 828 36.24 -17.70 -27.42
C GLY A 828 36.86 -18.79 -28.31
N GLN A 829 36.14 -19.88 -28.54
CA GLN A 829 36.54 -20.95 -29.46
C GLN A 829 36.59 -20.50 -30.93
N ARG A 830 35.87 -19.44 -31.33
CA ARG A 830 36.02 -18.80 -32.65
C ARG A 830 37.26 -17.91 -32.68
N MET A 831 37.48 -17.07 -31.66
CA MET A 831 38.62 -16.16 -31.53
C MET A 831 39.98 -16.88 -31.48
N LEU A 832 40.04 -18.09 -30.91
CA LEU A 832 41.25 -18.92 -30.86
C LEU A 832 41.70 -19.50 -32.22
N ARG A 833 40.89 -19.44 -33.29
CA ARG A 833 41.14 -20.16 -34.55
C ARG A 833 41.93 -19.38 -35.62
N GLY A 834 42.35 -18.14 -35.35
CA GLY A 834 43.15 -17.39 -36.33
C GLY A 834 43.80 -16.12 -35.78
N PRO A 835 44.83 -15.58 -36.48
CA PRO A 835 45.46 -14.32 -36.12
C PRO A 835 44.53 -13.15 -36.50
N ALA A 836 43.92 -12.52 -35.49
CA ALA A 836 43.04 -11.37 -35.66
C ALA A 836 43.28 -10.32 -34.56
N SER A 837 42.66 -9.15 -34.70
CA SER A 837 42.66 -8.10 -33.68
C SER A 837 41.27 -7.95 -33.07
N LEU A 838 41.20 -7.73 -31.77
CA LEU A 838 40.00 -7.24 -31.09
C LEU A 838 39.92 -5.72 -31.25
N ASP A 839 38.87 -5.24 -31.90
CA ASP A 839 38.45 -3.84 -31.83
C ASP A 839 37.47 -3.71 -30.66
N LEU A 840 37.93 -3.04 -29.59
CA LEU A 840 37.27 -2.92 -28.29
C LEU A 840 37.00 -1.46 -27.99
N THR A 841 35.74 -1.09 -27.76
CA THR A 841 35.35 0.19 -27.18
C THR A 841 34.73 -0.03 -25.81
N LEU A 842 35.24 0.67 -24.79
CA LEU A 842 34.68 0.71 -23.44
C LEU A 842 33.97 2.04 -23.21
N THR A 843 32.78 2.00 -22.61
CA THR A 843 31.94 3.17 -22.26
C THR A 843 31.33 2.98 -20.87
N THR A 844 32.12 3.22 -19.82
CA THR A 844 31.71 2.96 -18.42
C THR A 844 30.64 3.91 -17.89
N SER A 845 30.71 5.18 -18.27
CA SER A 845 29.68 6.18 -17.97
C SER A 845 28.97 6.55 -19.27
N SER A 846 27.75 6.03 -19.45
CA SER A 846 27.00 6.27 -20.69
C SER A 846 26.72 7.77 -20.90
N PRO A 847 27.04 8.35 -22.08
CA PRO A 847 26.72 9.75 -22.39
C PRO A 847 25.22 9.98 -22.68
N TYR A 848 24.38 8.94 -22.67
CA TYR A 848 22.93 9.05 -22.82
C TYR A 848 22.14 7.96 -22.12
N LEU A 849 20.87 8.28 -21.83
CA LEU A 849 19.84 7.37 -21.31
C LEU A 849 18.56 7.53 -22.14
N TYR A 850 17.88 6.41 -22.39
CA TYR A 850 16.52 6.34 -22.91
C TYR A 850 15.65 5.65 -21.86
N ASP A 851 14.83 6.39 -21.13
CA ASP A 851 13.95 5.84 -20.08
C ASP A 851 12.49 6.02 -20.55
N VAL A 852 11.98 4.99 -21.23
CA VAL A 852 10.82 5.12 -22.12
C VAL A 852 9.73 4.12 -21.78
N VAL A 853 8.47 4.57 -21.87
CA VAL A 853 7.29 3.72 -21.76
C VAL A 853 6.65 3.53 -23.13
N GLN A 854 6.56 2.28 -23.56
CA GLN A 854 5.73 1.86 -24.68
C GLN A 854 4.34 1.56 -24.13
N ILE A 855 3.30 2.23 -24.64
CA ILE A 855 1.90 2.07 -24.22
C ILE A 855 1.08 1.51 -25.39
N SER A 856 0.01 0.77 -25.10
CA SER A 856 -1.01 0.34 -26.05
C SER A 856 -2.36 0.28 -25.33
N LYS A 857 -3.27 1.18 -25.68
CA LYS A 857 -4.63 1.27 -25.12
C LYS A 857 -5.59 0.38 -25.91
N ASP A 858 -6.60 -0.13 -25.21
CA ASP A 858 -7.72 -0.97 -25.68
C ASP A 858 -7.35 -2.36 -26.24
N ARG A 859 -6.12 -2.54 -26.75
CA ARG A 859 -5.59 -3.80 -27.29
C ARG A 859 -4.06 -3.86 -27.27
N ILE A 860 -3.52 -5.07 -27.46
CA ILE A 860 -2.12 -5.29 -27.86
C ILE A 860 -2.06 -5.40 -29.39
N PRO A 861 -1.29 -4.56 -30.11
CA PRO A 861 -1.25 -4.56 -31.58
C PRO A 861 -0.40 -5.69 -32.17
N ASP A 862 -0.65 -6.06 -33.43
CA ASP A 862 0.05 -7.13 -34.16
C ASP A 862 1.58 -6.94 -34.26
N ARG A 863 2.02 -5.68 -34.14
CA ARG A 863 3.43 -5.29 -34.08
C ARG A 863 3.60 -4.18 -33.05
N ILE A 864 4.45 -4.42 -32.06
CA ILE A 864 4.85 -3.42 -31.07
C ILE A 864 6.20 -2.84 -31.49
N THR A 865 6.23 -1.56 -31.88
CA THR A 865 7.47 -0.87 -32.25
C THR A 865 7.41 0.58 -31.80
N HIS A 866 8.07 0.90 -30.69
CA HIS A 866 8.16 2.24 -30.15
C HIS A 866 9.43 2.91 -30.66
N ARG A 867 9.30 3.82 -31.64
CA ARG A 867 10.42 4.69 -32.04
C ARG A 867 10.52 5.85 -31.05
N VAL A 868 11.71 6.04 -30.48
CA VAL A 868 12.00 7.19 -29.61
C VAL A 868 12.26 8.43 -30.47
N THR A 869 11.52 9.50 -30.21
CA THR A 869 11.55 10.76 -30.97
C THR A 869 11.32 11.97 -30.06
N THR A 870 11.68 13.17 -30.51
CA THR A 870 11.37 14.42 -29.80
C THR A 870 9.87 14.77 -29.76
N ALA A 871 9.00 13.95 -30.36
CA ALA A 871 7.54 14.10 -30.34
C ALA A 871 6.85 13.23 -29.27
N ASN A 872 7.51 12.19 -28.75
CA ASN A 872 7.00 11.30 -27.69
C ASN A 872 7.92 11.22 -26.46
N THR A 873 8.99 12.03 -26.42
CA THR A 873 9.88 12.16 -25.26
C THR A 873 10.27 13.62 -25.01
N GLN A 874 10.60 13.93 -23.77
CA GLN A 874 11.36 15.12 -23.41
C GLN A 874 12.86 14.78 -23.41
N ARG A 875 13.68 15.62 -24.02
CA ARG A 875 15.13 15.46 -24.07
C ARG A 875 15.81 16.39 -23.08
N ILE A 876 16.29 15.82 -21.99
CA ILE A 876 16.87 16.48 -20.83
C ILE A 876 18.40 16.50 -20.97
N THR A 877 19.02 17.65 -20.72
CA THR A 877 20.47 17.77 -20.56
C THR A 877 20.79 17.72 -19.06
N THR A 878 21.03 16.52 -18.55
CA THR A 878 21.22 16.27 -17.13
C THR A 878 22.69 16.44 -16.77
N ARG A 879 22.98 17.17 -15.69
CA ARG A 879 24.32 17.41 -15.17
C ARG A 879 24.43 16.81 -13.77
N TYR A 880 25.46 16.02 -13.54
CA TYR A 880 25.77 15.50 -12.22
C TYR A 880 27.02 16.23 -11.72
N ALA A 881 26.84 17.09 -10.70
CA ALA A 881 27.96 17.77 -10.07
C ALA A 881 28.79 16.77 -9.24
N HIS A 882 30.06 17.13 -8.96
CA HIS A 882 30.86 16.41 -7.96
C HIS A 882 30.89 17.25 -6.68
N ASN A 883 30.38 16.69 -5.59
CA ASN A 883 30.16 17.38 -4.34
C ASN A 883 30.93 16.75 -3.16
N GLY A 884 32.03 16.05 -3.42
CA GLY A 884 32.74 15.25 -2.41
C GLY A 884 32.75 13.76 -2.79
N GLY A 885 33.34 12.94 -1.94
CA GLY A 885 33.33 11.48 -2.07
C GLY A 885 33.96 10.95 -3.36
N GLU A 886 33.38 9.86 -3.86
CA GLU A 886 33.83 9.22 -5.09
C GLU A 886 33.45 10.00 -6.37
N ASN A 887 34.10 9.65 -7.49
CA ASN A 887 33.79 10.22 -8.80
C ASN A 887 32.56 9.55 -9.48
N TRP A 888 31.61 9.04 -8.68
CA TRP A 888 30.44 8.29 -9.13
C TRP A 888 29.23 8.55 -8.22
N ILE A 889 28.02 8.51 -8.82
CA ILE A 889 26.73 8.62 -8.15
C ILE A 889 25.82 7.45 -8.49
N LYS A 890 24.78 7.22 -7.67
CA LYS A 890 23.63 6.40 -8.04
C LYS A 890 22.44 7.31 -8.37
N GLU A 891 21.77 7.03 -9.48
CA GLU A 891 20.53 7.71 -9.89
C GLU A 891 19.43 6.71 -10.25
N GLN A 892 18.19 7.10 -10.04
CA GLN A 892 17.01 6.27 -10.27
C GLN A 892 15.82 7.14 -10.65
N ARG A 893 15.07 6.71 -11.69
CA ARG A 893 13.76 7.29 -11.99
C ARG A 893 12.65 6.29 -11.69
N PHE A 894 11.62 6.73 -10.98
CA PHE A 894 10.38 5.97 -10.79
C PHE A 894 9.35 6.43 -11.82
N ALA A 895 8.51 5.51 -12.30
CA ALA A 895 7.48 5.81 -13.28
C ALA A 895 6.16 5.11 -12.94
N TRP A 896 5.06 5.84 -13.11
CA TRP A 896 3.71 5.34 -12.91
C TRP A 896 2.80 5.72 -14.08
N ARG A 897 1.86 4.83 -14.43
CA ARG A 897 0.66 5.19 -15.19
C ARG A 897 -0.35 5.94 -14.30
N PRO A 898 -1.35 6.65 -14.87
CA PRO A 898 -2.36 7.37 -14.08
C PRO A 898 -3.13 6.48 -13.09
N TRP A 899 -3.39 5.23 -13.48
CA TRP A 899 -4.10 4.20 -12.70
C TRP A 899 -3.20 3.40 -11.73
N GLN A 900 -1.89 3.67 -11.71
CA GLN A 900 -0.91 2.83 -11.01
C GLN A 900 -0.48 3.47 -9.69
N THR A 901 -0.60 2.70 -8.60
CA THR A 901 -0.23 3.10 -7.23
C THR A 901 1.23 2.77 -6.93
N PHE A 902 1.68 1.56 -7.29
CA PHE A 902 3.02 1.04 -6.98
C PHE A 902 3.94 1.04 -8.21
N ALA A 903 5.13 1.63 -8.08
CA ALA A 903 6.20 1.49 -9.07
C ALA A 903 7.10 0.32 -8.66
N TRP A 904 7.02 -0.78 -9.40
CA TRP A 904 7.77 -2.00 -9.09
C TRP A 904 9.19 -1.93 -9.64
N ASN A 905 10.18 -2.07 -8.75
CA ASN A 905 11.63 -2.13 -8.92
C ASN A 905 12.23 -1.51 -10.21
N ASP A 906 12.76 -0.29 -10.05
CA ASP A 906 13.51 0.46 -11.06
C ASP A 906 15.02 0.54 -10.71
N THR A 907 15.78 -0.55 -10.89
CA THR A 907 17.21 -0.67 -10.52
C THR A 907 18.05 0.61 -10.66
N SER A 908 18.73 1.00 -9.57
CA SER A 908 19.59 2.20 -9.54
C SER A 908 20.81 2.09 -10.46
N ARG A 909 21.09 3.16 -11.20
CA ARG A 909 22.13 3.21 -12.25
C ARG A 909 23.31 4.07 -11.80
N ALA A 910 24.50 3.73 -12.28
CA ALA A 910 25.70 4.53 -12.06
C ALA A 910 25.80 5.69 -13.08
N ALA A 911 26.24 6.86 -12.63
CA ALA A 911 26.80 7.89 -13.50
C ALA A 911 28.07 8.50 -12.89
N ARG A 912 29.01 8.93 -13.72
CA ARG A 912 30.28 9.53 -13.25
C ARG A 912 30.05 10.96 -12.78
N THR A 913 30.89 11.47 -11.88
CA THR A 913 30.92 12.89 -11.49
C THR A 913 32.32 13.49 -11.70
N PRO A 914 32.40 14.81 -12.03
CA PRO A 914 31.34 15.59 -12.64
C PRO A 914 31.04 15.08 -14.07
N SER A 915 29.77 15.07 -14.51
CA SER A 915 29.41 14.66 -15.88
C SER A 915 28.18 15.36 -16.44
N VAL A 916 27.93 15.11 -17.73
CA VAL A 916 26.74 15.57 -18.47
C VAL A 916 26.22 14.40 -19.31
N ARG A 917 24.92 14.11 -19.21
CA ARG A 917 24.25 13.00 -19.89
C ARG A 917 23.03 13.53 -20.65
N GLU A 918 22.79 13.05 -21.86
CA GLU A 918 21.59 13.42 -22.64
C GLU A 918 20.51 12.34 -22.45
N GLU A 919 19.43 12.70 -21.76
CA GLU A 919 18.45 11.77 -21.23
C GLU A 919 17.09 11.96 -21.93
N TRP A 920 16.48 10.89 -22.39
CA TRP A 920 15.28 10.91 -23.21
C TRP A 920 14.17 10.17 -22.45
N VAL A 921 13.24 10.93 -21.85
CA VAL A 921 12.20 10.39 -20.98
C VAL A 921 10.82 10.49 -21.63
N SER A 922 10.01 9.44 -21.57
CA SER A 922 8.69 9.42 -22.24
C SER A 922 7.72 10.48 -21.70
N ALA A 923 7.20 11.28 -22.63
CA ALA A 923 6.26 12.36 -22.38
C ALA A 923 4.81 11.89 -22.50
N GLY A 924 3.89 12.49 -21.72
CA GLY A 924 2.47 12.14 -21.77
C GLY A 924 1.76 12.22 -20.41
N ASP A 925 0.87 11.26 -20.17
CA ASP A 925 0.06 11.08 -18.95
C ASP A 925 0.80 10.32 -17.83
N SER A 926 1.94 9.66 -18.11
CA SER A 926 2.78 9.05 -17.08
C SER A 926 3.34 10.08 -16.09
N ARG A 927 3.50 9.65 -14.85
CA ARG A 927 4.13 10.42 -13.75
C ARG A 927 5.52 9.86 -13.48
N TRP A 928 6.45 10.76 -13.18
CA TRP A 928 7.87 10.47 -13.02
C TRP A 928 8.44 11.16 -11.77
N LEU A 929 9.32 10.46 -11.07
CA LEU A 929 10.18 11.00 -10.00
C LEU A 929 11.62 10.70 -10.37
N HIS A 930 12.55 11.65 -10.18
CA HIS A 930 13.99 11.42 -10.32
C HIS A 930 14.63 11.60 -8.94
N ARG A 931 15.42 10.60 -8.52
CA ARG A 931 16.18 10.56 -7.26
C ARG A 931 17.66 10.32 -7.57
N VAL A 932 18.55 11.12 -6.98
CA VAL A 932 20.00 11.09 -7.23
C VAL A 932 20.75 11.15 -5.91
N HIS A 933 21.46 10.09 -5.57
CA HIS A 933 22.34 10.04 -4.40
C HIS A 933 23.73 10.54 -4.79
N HIS A 934 24.21 11.59 -4.12
CA HIS A 934 25.41 12.35 -4.48
C HIS A 934 26.75 11.61 -4.24
N ALA A 935 26.71 10.48 -3.54
CA ALA A 935 27.78 9.50 -3.39
C ALA A 935 27.31 8.11 -3.88
N TYR A 936 28.18 7.10 -3.86
CA TYR A 936 27.89 5.77 -4.43
C TYR A 936 27.58 4.71 -3.34
N PRO A 937 26.30 4.46 -2.99
CA PRO A 937 25.96 3.41 -2.04
C PRO A 937 26.22 2.01 -2.61
N TRP A 938 26.58 1.07 -1.72
CA TRP A 938 26.89 -0.32 -2.04
C TRP A 938 25.67 -1.08 -2.61
N ASP A 939 24.46 -0.80 -2.12
CA ASP A 939 23.24 -1.47 -2.60
C ASP A 939 23.02 -1.19 -4.10
N SER A 940 22.76 -2.28 -4.82
CA SER A 940 22.56 -2.33 -6.27
C SER A 940 21.38 -3.22 -6.68
N PHE A 941 20.61 -3.73 -5.72
CA PHE A 941 19.39 -4.53 -5.96
C PHE A 941 18.13 -3.86 -5.40
N GLY A 942 18.23 -3.09 -4.32
CA GLY A 942 17.13 -2.29 -3.80
C GLY A 942 16.88 -1.00 -4.61
N PRO A 943 15.65 -0.43 -4.54
CA PRO A 943 15.41 0.92 -5.00
C PRO A 943 16.16 1.92 -4.10
N LEU A 944 16.73 2.95 -4.72
CA LEU A 944 17.53 4.00 -4.08
C LEU A 944 16.71 4.70 -2.98
N GLN A 945 17.04 4.46 -1.71
CA GLN A 945 16.21 4.88 -0.57
C GLN A 945 16.34 6.36 -0.21
N THR A 946 17.48 6.98 -0.51
CA THR A 946 17.83 8.35 -0.14
C THR A 946 18.54 9.07 -1.29
N GLY A 947 18.75 10.38 -1.17
CA GLY A 947 19.34 11.24 -2.20
C GLY A 947 18.47 12.45 -2.52
N PHE A 948 18.97 13.34 -3.37
CA PHE A 948 18.22 14.50 -3.87
C PHE A 948 17.05 14.05 -4.74
N GLU A 949 15.89 14.70 -4.59
CA GLU A 949 14.66 14.39 -5.31
C GLU A 949 14.07 15.60 -6.02
N GLY A 950 13.57 15.36 -7.23
CA GLY A 950 12.75 16.32 -7.97
C GLY A 950 11.25 16.16 -7.68
N PRO A 951 10.40 17.09 -8.12
CA PRO A 951 8.94 16.96 -7.98
C PRO A 951 8.36 15.87 -8.89
N VAL A 952 7.26 15.23 -8.46
CA VAL A 952 6.56 14.23 -9.28
C VAL A 952 5.87 14.89 -10.49
N ALA A 953 6.49 14.75 -11.66
CA ALA A 953 6.13 15.49 -12.86
C ALA A 953 5.63 14.59 -14.01
N SER A 954 4.97 15.21 -14.99
CA SER A 954 4.70 14.59 -16.29
C SER A 954 5.47 15.38 -17.37
N TYR A 955 6.41 14.72 -18.03
CA TYR A 955 7.23 15.32 -19.07
C TYR A 955 6.42 15.64 -20.35
N ARG A 956 6.87 16.64 -21.11
CA ARG A 956 6.24 17.12 -22.36
C ARG A 956 7.23 17.06 -23.52
N PRO A 957 6.79 16.82 -24.77
CA PRO A 957 7.69 16.78 -25.92
C PRO A 957 8.46 18.10 -26.08
N GLY A 958 9.79 18.03 -26.11
CA GLY A 958 10.64 19.22 -26.08
C GLY A 958 12.03 18.98 -25.47
N THR A 959 12.64 20.04 -24.94
CA THR A 959 13.97 20.01 -24.31
C THR A 959 14.01 20.75 -22.99
N SER A 960 14.76 20.21 -22.03
CA SER A 960 15.10 20.88 -20.75
C SER A 960 16.56 20.61 -20.37
N ALA A 961 17.00 21.19 -19.26
CA ALA A 961 18.22 20.84 -18.55
C ALA A 961 17.91 20.74 -17.06
N GLU A 962 18.70 19.96 -16.32
CA GLU A 962 18.61 19.81 -14.87
C GLU A 962 20.02 19.52 -14.31
N THR A 963 20.32 20.01 -13.11
CA THR A 963 21.64 19.97 -12.47
C THR A 963 21.50 19.43 -11.05
N TRP A 964 22.09 18.26 -10.79
CA TRP A 964 21.95 17.54 -9.53
C TRP A 964 23.15 17.72 -8.60
N ALA A 965 22.86 17.89 -7.31
CA ALA A 965 23.81 18.02 -6.21
C ALA A 965 24.83 19.17 -6.38
N ALA A 966 24.43 20.21 -7.11
CA ALA A 966 25.27 21.38 -7.34
C ALA A 966 25.23 22.39 -6.18
N PRO A 967 26.34 23.09 -5.87
CA PRO A 967 26.30 24.25 -5.00
C PRO A 967 25.37 25.34 -5.58
N VAL A 968 24.60 26.07 -4.78
CA VAL A 968 24.63 26.13 -3.31
C VAL A 968 23.64 25.15 -2.65
N VAL A 969 24.15 24.19 -1.88
CA VAL A 969 23.30 23.26 -1.09
C VAL A 969 22.90 23.93 0.23
N ARG A 970 21.59 24.10 0.46
CA ARG A 970 21.04 24.95 1.53
C ARG A 970 19.64 24.51 2.02
N PRO A 971 19.20 24.87 3.24
CA PRO A 971 17.81 24.64 3.68
C PRO A 971 16.77 25.46 2.90
N ALA A 972 15.62 24.85 2.58
CA ALA A 972 14.50 25.51 1.91
C ALA A 972 13.15 25.08 2.51
N ASP A 973 12.16 25.98 2.49
CA ASP A 973 10.77 25.57 2.63
C ASP A 973 10.30 24.88 1.35
N VAL A 974 9.71 23.69 1.48
CA VAL A 974 9.14 22.88 0.38
C VAL A 974 7.63 22.67 0.52
N GLY A 975 6.95 23.32 1.48
CA GLY A 975 5.49 23.27 1.59
C GLY A 975 4.92 23.55 2.99
N SER A 976 5.55 24.44 3.78
CA SER A 976 5.14 24.72 5.15
C SER A 976 3.77 25.39 5.18
N SER A 977 2.86 24.87 6.00
CA SER A 977 1.46 25.31 6.03
C SER A 977 0.91 25.37 7.46
N ARG A 978 -0.26 25.98 7.64
CA ARG A 978 -1.04 25.86 8.88
C ARG A 978 -2.32 25.09 8.61
N ASP A 979 -2.74 24.28 9.58
CA ASP A 979 -4.04 23.66 9.62
C ASP A 979 -4.64 23.80 11.02
N GLY A 980 -5.73 24.54 11.13
CA GLY A 980 -6.28 24.97 12.44
C GLY A 980 -5.19 25.55 13.35
N ASP A 981 -5.01 24.92 14.51
CA ASP A 981 -4.00 25.27 15.52
C ASP A 981 -2.71 24.43 15.43
N VAL A 982 -2.42 23.80 14.27
CA VAL A 982 -1.17 23.07 13.98
C VAL A 982 -0.39 23.76 12.88
N LEU A 983 0.89 24.05 13.13
CA LEU A 983 1.86 24.45 12.12
C LEU A 983 2.52 23.20 11.54
N ARG A 984 2.35 22.96 10.24
CA ARG A 984 2.98 21.85 9.50
C ARG A 984 4.26 22.40 8.86
N LEU A 985 5.39 22.32 9.57
CA LEU A 985 6.68 22.78 9.06
C LEU A 985 7.22 21.75 8.07
N ARG A 986 7.62 22.19 6.88
CA ARG A 986 8.15 21.36 5.78
C ARG A 986 9.39 22.05 5.21
N VAL A 987 10.38 22.30 6.06
CA VAL A 987 11.70 22.74 5.61
C VAL A 987 12.55 21.49 5.33
N ALA A 988 13.03 21.36 4.09
CA ALA A 988 14.05 20.38 3.73
C ALA A 988 15.44 20.95 4.04
N GLU A 989 16.32 20.13 4.63
CA GLU A 989 17.64 20.56 5.08
C GLU A 989 18.62 20.85 3.95
N PHE A 990 18.56 20.06 2.87
CA PHE A 990 19.56 20.08 1.81
C PHE A 990 18.88 20.20 0.44
N VAL A 991 18.79 21.42 -0.09
CA VAL A 991 18.24 21.73 -1.41
C VAL A 991 19.34 22.28 -2.31
N ASP A 992 19.47 21.76 -3.52
CA ASP A 992 20.46 22.19 -4.52
C ASP A 992 19.98 23.38 -5.38
N GLY A 993 20.87 23.89 -6.24
CA GLY A 993 20.62 25.10 -7.04
C GLY A 993 19.49 25.01 -8.08
N ASP A 994 19.05 23.80 -8.46
CA ASP A 994 17.91 23.60 -9.37
C ASP A 994 16.62 23.25 -8.59
N GLY A 995 16.68 23.22 -7.25
CA GLY A 995 15.54 22.97 -6.36
C GLY A 995 15.29 21.51 -6.00
N HIS A 996 16.20 20.59 -6.36
CA HIS A 996 16.12 19.20 -5.89
C HIS A 996 16.52 19.15 -4.41
N TYR A 997 15.86 18.31 -3.61
CA TYR A 997 16.06 18.31 -2.15
C TYR A 997 16.22 16.92 -1.55
N THR A 998 16.92 16.85 -0.42
CA THR A 998 16.97 15.67 0.45
C THR A 998 16.90 16.06 1.92
N SER A 999 16.62 15.09 2.78
CA SER A 999 16.54 15.27 4.24
C SER A 999 17.89 15.00 4.89
N ALA A 1000 18.13 15.58 6.05
CA ALA A 1000 19.31 15.27 6.85
C ALA A 1000 19.20 13.94 7.61
N TYR A 1001 20.33 13.25 7.79
CA TYR A 1001 20.40 12.04 8.62
C TYR A 1001 20.24 12.37 10.11
N PRO A 1002 19.82 11.40 10.96
CA PRO A 1002 19.65 11.63 12.39
C PRO A 1002 20.94 12.12 13.07
N GLY A 1003 20.91 13.37 13.57
CA GLY A 1003 22.06 14.02 14.22
C GLY A 1003 22.75 15.10 13.38
N GLU A 1004 22.57 15.11 12.05
CA GLU A 1004 23.12 16.14 11.16
C GLU A 1004 22.34 17.47 11.22
N SER A 1005 21.11 17.45 11.74
CA SER A 1005 20.19 18.59 11.81
C SER A 1005 19.69 18.84 13.22
N THR A 1006 19.36 20.10 13.50
CA THR A 1006 18.59 20.53 14.67
C THR A 1006 17.71 21.72 14.29
N ALA A 1007 16.55 21.84 14.92
CA ALA A 1007 15.67 22.98 14.72
C ALA A 1007 14.96 23.41 16.01
N ALA A 1008 14.42 24.62 16.02
CA ALA A 1008 13.63 25.13 17.14
C ALA A 1008 12.64 26.20 16.67
N LEU A 1009 11.48 26.23 17.33
CA LEU A 1009 10.42 27.20 17.07
C LEU A 1009 10.19 28.09 18.30
N TRP A 1010 10.17 29.40 18.08
CA TRP A 1010 9.73 30.40 19.05
C TRP A 1010 8.42 31.04 18.59
N ARG A 1011 7.58 31.37 19.57
CA ARG A 1011 6.35 32.14 19.40
C ARG A 1011 6.40 33.35 20.34
N ASP A 1012 6.17 34.54 19.80
CA ASP A 1012 6.15 35.81 20.52
C ASP A 1012 7.39 36.03 21.43
N GLY A 1013 8.55 35.49 21.00
CA GLY A 1013 9.85 35.53 21.71
C GLY A 1013 10.14 34.35 22.64
N VAL A 1014 9.15 33.54 23.01
CA VAL A 1014 9.30 32.37 23.89
C VAL A 1014 9.54 31.11 23.05
N LYS A 1015 10.49 30.23 23.42
CA LYS A 1015 10.64 28.94 22.71
C LYS A 1015 9.44 28.06 23.02
N VAL A 1016 8.79 27.52 21.99
CA VAL A 1016 7.62 26.64 22.11
C VAL A 1016 7.90 25.19 21.68
N ALA A 1017 8.94 24.97 20.87
CA ALA A 1017 9.41 23.62 20.56
C ALA A 1017 10.93 23.60 20.32
N ASP A 1018 11.57 22.53 20.78
CA ASP A 1018 12.83 22.02 20.26
C ASP A 1018 12.50 20.85 19.32
N LEU A 1019 13.15 20.78 18.16
CA LEU A 1019 12.80 19.90 17.05
C LEU A 1019 14.07 19.21 16.53
N VAL A 1020 13.96 17.94 16.10
CA VAL A 1020 15.12 17.21 15.54
C VAL A 1020 15.50 17.67 14.13
N ASN A 1021 14.57 18.26 13.38
CA ASN A 1021 14.77 18.69 12.00
C ASN A 1021 13.72 19.76 11.57
N GLY A 1022 13.79 20.24 10.34
CA GLY A 1022 12.88 21.25 9.78
C GLY A 1022 11.49 20.73 9.36
N ASN A 1023 11.24 19.43 9.48
CA ASN A 1023 10.07 18.73 8.93
C ASN A 1023 9.20 18.12 10.04
N GLN A 1024 8.49 18.96 10.79
CA GLN A 1024 7.63 18.53 11.91
C GLN A 1024 6.29 19.29 11.99
N ASN A 1025 5.30 18.66 12.62
CA ASN A 1025 4.03 19.29 12.99
C ASN A 1025 4.14 19.84 14.43
N VAL A 1026 3.82 21.12 14.64
CA VAL A 1026 3.91 21.80 15.95
C VAL A 1026 2.57 22.44 16.30
N THR A 1027 1.93 21.98 17.37
CA THR A 1027 0.69 22.57 17.89
C THR A 1027 0.94 23.96 18.49
N THR A 1028 0.04 24.89 18.21
CA THR A 1028 0.05 26.29 18.67
C THR A 1028 -1.36 26.69 19.13
N THR A 1029 -1.71 27.97 19.08
CA THR A 1029 -3.03 28.52 19.46
C THR A 1029 -3.60 29.40 18.35
N ALA A 1030 -4.93 29.53 18.28
CA ALA A 1030 -5.65 30.27 17.24
C ALA A 1030 -5.25 31.75 17.07
N ALA A 1031 -4.71 32.37 18.11
CA ALA A 1031 -4.27 33.76 18.09
C ALA A 1031 -3.20 34.04 17.01
N ARG A 1032 -3.28 35.25 16.42
CA ARG A 1032 -2.20 35.78 15.57
C ARG A 1032 -0.96 36.00 16.43
N ALA A 1033 0.17 35.45 16.01
CA ALA A 1033 1.44 35.52 16.72
C ALA A 1033 2.62 35.68 15.76
N ALA A 1034 3.71 36.27 16.27
CA ALA A 1034 5.00 36.30 15.59
C ALA A 1034 5.75 34.99 15.86
N TYR A 1035 6.31 34.39 14.82
CA TYR A 1035 7.06 33.14 14.91
C TYR A 1035 8.48 33.34 14.42
N ARG A 1036 9.40 32.58 15.02
CA ARG A 1036 10.78 32.45 14.57
C ARG A 1036 11.14 30.98 14.51
N LEU A 1037 11.63 30.51 13.37
CA LEU A 1037 12.07 29.14 13.15
C LEU A 1037 13.57 29.18 12.86
N THR A 1038 14.37 28.43 13.60
CA THR A 1038 15.78 28.17 13.24
C THR A 1038 15.96 26.73 12.80
N VAL A 1039 16.70 26.50 11.73
CA VAL A 1039 17.18 25.18 11.29
C VAL A 1039 18.70 25.28 11.10
N THR A 1040 19.45 24.38 11.72
CA THR A 1040 20.92 24.33 11.67
C THR A 1040 21.35 22.92 11.27
N THR A 1041 22.28 22.84 10.31
CA THR A 1041 22.79 21.56 9.80
C THR A 1041 24.32 21.52 9.86
N ALA A 1042 24.90 20.34 10.09
CA ALA A 1042 26.34 20.12 10.11
C ALA A 1042 26.68 18.71 9.57
N ARG A 1043 27.72 18.64 8.73
CA ARG A 1043 28.22 17.43 8.07
C ARG A 1043 29.75 17.54 7.95
N ASP A 1044 30.45 16.53 8.42
CA ASP A 1044 31.91 16.45 8.49
C ASP A 1044 32.51 15.24 7.73
N ASP A 1045 31.68 14.50 7.01
CA ASP A 1045 32.07 13.38 6.14
C ASP A 1045 32.74 13.86 4.82
N GLU A 1046 33.58 13.00 4.21
CA GLU A 1046 34.28 13.29 2.96
C GLU A 1046 33.37 13.31 1.72
N ASP A 1047 32.17 12.73 1.81
CA ASP A 1047 31.11 12.82 0.79
C ASP A 1047 30.59 14.26 0.54
N TRP A 1048 30.88 15.24 1.44
CA TRP A 1048 30.39 16.62 1.33
C TRP A 1048 31.49 17.70 1.22
N ARG A 1049 31.64 18.27 0.02
CA ARG A 1049 32.50 19.42 -0.30
C ARG A 1049 31.80 20.76 -0.03
N PHE A 1050 30.52 20.88 -0.41
CA PHE A 1050 29.75 22.13 -0.34
C PHE A 1050 28.57 22.03 0.63
N GLY A 1051 28.23 23.16 1.26
CA GLY A 1051 27.13 23.27 2.24
C GLY A 1051 27.38 22.49 3.54
N THR A 1052 28.63 22.24 3.92
CA THR A 1052 29.03 21.39 5.07
C THR A 1052 28.41 21.82 6.41
N ARG A 1053 28.11 23.10 6.59
CA ARG A 1053 27.34 23.61 7.74
C ARG A 1053 26.42 24.74 7.30
N THR A 1054 25.18 24.74 7.78
CA THR A 1054 24.24 25.84 7.53
C THR A 1054 23.55 26.30 8.80
N GLU A 1055 23.21 27.58 8.86
CA GLU A 1055 22.47 28.22 9.96
C GLU A 1055 21.39 29.10 9.32
N THR A 1056 20.12 28.69 9.40
CA THR A 1056 18.99 29.42 8.79
C THR A 1056 17.97 29.83 9.83
N GLU A 1057 17.59 31.11 9.85
CA GLU A 1057 16.53 31.67 10.67
C GLU A 1057 15.45 32.35 9.81
N TRP A 1058 14.21 31.92 9.95
CA TRP A 1058 13.02 32.59 9.42
C TRP A 1058 12.28 33.33 10.54
N GLY A 1059 11.77 34.52 10.23
CA GLY A 1059 10.82 35.26 11.07
C GLY A 1059 9.55 35.58 10.28
N PHE A 1060 8.38 35.22 10.81
CA PHE A 1060 7.09 35.33 10.10
C PHE A 1060 5.92 35.57 11.07
N THR A 1061 4.69 35.72 10.57
CA THR A 1061 3.48 35.91 11.40
C THR A 1061 2.34 35.02 10.90
N SER A 1062 1.62 34.34 11.81
CA SER A 1062 0.57 33.37 11.45
C SER A 1062 -0.62 33.39 12.42
N ALA A 1063 -1.83 33.04 11.94
CA ALA A 1063 -3.11 32.97 12.67
C ALA A 1063 -4.00 31.83 12.10
N THR A 1064 -5.06 31.42 12.80
CA THR A 1064 -5.96 30.33 12.35
C THR A 1064 -6.99 30.77 11.30
N GLY A 1065 -7.32 29.85 10.37
CA GLY A 1065 -8.09 30.10 9.15
C GLY A 1065 -7.14 30.31 7.97
N THR A 1066 -6.86 29.24 7.21
CA THR A 1066 -5.46 28.94 6.86
C THR A 1066 -5.06 29.08 5.39
N GLY A 1067 -3.73 29.03 5.20
CA GLY A 1067 -2.98 28.98 3.94
C GLY A 1067 -1.52 28.64 4.25
N ASP A 1068 -0.63 28.80 3.28
CA ASP A 1068 0.80 28.53 3.42
C ASP A 1068 1.47 29.45 4.46
N LEU A 1069 2.56 28.98 5.09
CA LEU A 1069 3.37 29.81 5.97
C LEU A 1069 4.26 30.72 5.12
N PRO A 1070 4.32 32.04 5.40
CA PRO A 1070 5.11 32.96 4.59
C PRO A 1070 6.60 32.93 4.98
N LEU A 1071 7.24 31.77 4.77
CA LEU A 1071 8.67 31.58 4.92
C LEU A 1071 9.39 32.16 3.68
N LEU A 1072 10.12 33.25 3.88
CA LEU A 1072 10.91 33.87 2.81
C LEU A 1072 12.05 32.91 2.39
N GLY A 1073 12.01 32.46 1.14
CA GLY A 1073 13.05 31.62 0.52
C GLY A 1073 14.02 32.44 -0.32
N VAL A 1074 15.22 31.88 -0.54
CA VAL A 1074 16.25 32.43 -1.43
C VAL A 1074 16.94 31.30 -2.20
N ASP A 1075 17.08 31.46 -3.51
CA ASP A 1075 17.85 30.61 -4.41
C ASP A 1075 19.16 31.30 -4.82
N TYR A 1076 20.13 30.52 -5.30
CA TYR A 1076 21.50 30.98 -5.54
C TYR A 1076 22.01 30.51 -6.92
N ASP A 1077 22.42 31.46 -7.78
CA ASP A 1077 23.05 31.22 -9.09
C ASP A 1077 24.51 31.77 -9.09
N PRO A 1078 25.54 30.92 -8.83
CA PRO A 1078 26.95 31.33 -8.75
C PRO A 1078 27.60 31.59 -10.12
N GLY A 1079 27.47 32.82 -10.61
CA GLY A 1079 28.02 33.27 -11.89
C GLY A 1079 29.52 33.55 -11.93
N LEU A 1080 29.95 34.19 -13.03
CA LEU A 1080 31.32 34.67 -13.27
C LEU A 1080 31.64 36.01 -12.56
N LEU A 1081 30.60 36.77 -12.17
CA LEU A 1081 30.71 38.13 -11.64
C LEU A 1081 30.30 38.25 -10.16
N GLY A 1082 29.93 37.13 -9.54
CA GLY A 1082 29.24 37.08 -8.25
C GLY A 1082 28.05 36.12 -8.30
N VAL A 1083 27.21 36.14 -7.27
CA VAL A 1083 26.06 35.23 -7.10
C VAL A 1083 24.77 36.03 -7.31
N ARG A 1084 23.91 35.58 -8.24
CA ARG A 1084 22.52 36.06 -8.29
C ARG A 1084 21.74 35.36 -7.18
N LEU A 1085 20.90 36.13 -6.51
CA LEU A 1085 19.90 35.63 -5.58
C LEU A 1085 18.52 35.83 -6.22
N ASP A 1086 17.62 34.86 -6.07
CA ASP A 1086 16.20 34.98 -6.44
C ASP A 1086 15.35 34.67 -5.19
N PHE A 1087 14.30 35.44 -4.92
CA PHE A 1087 13.55 35.38 -3.65
C PHE A 1087 12.05 35.09 -3.87
N THR A 1088 11.46 34.28 -3.00
CA THR A 1088 10.01 33.95 -3.07
C THR A 1088 9.08 35.12 -2.74
N GLY A 1089 9.61 36.17 -2.10
CA GLY A 1089 8.86 37.37 -1.69
C GLY A 1089 9.58 38.66 -2.04
N ARG A 1090 8.82 39.69 -2.45
CA ARG A 1090 9.36 40.99 -2.86
C ARG A 1090 10.08 41.69 -1.70
N LEU A 1091 11.39 41.91 -1.85
CA LEU A 1091 12.24 42.49 -0.81
C LEU A 1091 11.95 43.96 -0.47
N SER A 1092 12.13 44.28 0.82
CA SER A 1092 12.24 45.64 1.36
C SER A 1092 13.67 45.96 1.84
N SER A 1093 14.48 44.95 2.18
CA SER A 1093 15.92 45.11 2.44
C SER A 1093 16.70 43.83 2.17
N LEU A 1094 17.92 43.98 1.64
CA LEU A 1094 18.89 42.90 1.41
C LEU A 1094 20.27 43.29 1.98
N LYS A 1095 20.93 42.33 2.62
CA LYS A 1095 22.34 42.38 3.05
C LYS A 1095 22.98 41.05 2.69
N VAL A 1096 24.11 41.09 1.99
CA VAL A 1096 24.92 39.90 1.67
C VAL A 1096 26.33 40.08 2.20
N GLU A 1097 26.82 39.04 2.86
CA GLU A 1097 28.18 38.89 3.36
C GLU A 1097 28.78 37.59 2.82
N PHE A 1098 30.10 37.57 2.64
CA PHE A 1098 30.84 36.39 2.22
C PHE A 1098 32.04 36.16 3.13
N SER A 1099 32.59 34.95 3.07
CA SER A 1099 33.73 34.49 3.85
C SER A 1099 34.59 33.57 3.00
N THR A 1100 35.90 33.75 3.03
CA THR A 1100 36.89 32.85 2.41
C THR A 1100 37.69 32.05 3.45
N ASP A 1101 37.17 31.95 4.68
CA ASP A 1101 37.82 31.25 5.80
C ASP A 1101 36.83 30.39 6.61
N GLU A 1102 35.82 29.83 5.93
CA GLU A 1102 34.77 28.95 6.49
C GLU A 1102 33.92 29.56 7.62
N GLY A 1103 33.75 30.88 7.56
CA GLY A 1103 32.85 31.67 8.39
C GLY A 1103 33.51 32.26 9.63
N ARG A 1104 34.85 32.25 9.71
CA ARG A 1104 35.64 32.84 10.81
C ARG A 1104 35.66 34.36 10.71
N THR A 1105 35.72 34.94 9.50
CA THR A 1105 35.57 36.38 9.24
C THR A 1105 34.59 36.65 8.10
N TRP A 1106 33.78 37.71 8.24
CA TRP A 1106 32.69 38.02 7.31
C TRP A 1106 32.88 39.41 6.69
N LEU A 1107 32.88 39.46 5.36
CA LEU A 1107 33.02 40.68 4.57
C LEU A 1107 31.70 41.00 3.87
N ARG A 1108 31.19 42.23 4.06
CA ARG A 1108 30.00 42.71 3.34
C ARG A 1108 30.35 42.99 1.89
N THR A 1109 29.54 42.48 0.96
CA THR A 1109 29.67 42.77 -0.48
C THR A 1109 28.70 43.87 -0.95
N VAL A 1110 28.94 44.37 -2.16
CA VAL A 1110 28.05 45.25 -2.92
C VAL A 1110 27.00 44.41 -3.62
N THR A 1111 25.73 44.78 -3.43
CA THR A 1111 24.57 44.17 -4.10
C THR A 1111 24.01 45.14 -5.16
N ILE A 1112 23.87 44.68 -6.40
CA ILE A 1112 23.28 45.43 -7.51
C ILE A 1112 21.93 44.78 -7.85
N GLY A 1113 20.85 45.31 -7.28
CA GLY A 1113 19.61 44.54 -7.15
C GLY A 1113 19.89 43.30 -6.28
N GLU A 1114 19.53 42.13 -6.78
CA GLU A 1114 19.75 40.84 -6.10
C GLU A 1114 21.04 40.11 -6.57
N LEU A 1115 21.87 40.74 -7.41
CA LEU A 1115 23.23 40.26 -7.73
C LEU A 1115 24.24 40.71 -6.65
N ALA A 1116 24.86 39.77 -5.95
CA ALA A 1116 25.91 40.01 -4.96
C ALA A 1116 27.32 39.81 -5.56
N LEU A 1117 28.18 40.84 -5.52
CA LEU A 1117 29.51 40.82 -6.15
C LEU A 1117 30.55 40.09 -5.26
N VAL A 1118 30.48 38.76 -5.24
CA VAL A 1118 31.35 37.89 -4.44
C VAL A 1118 32.56 37.43 -5.29
N PRO A 1119 33.80 37.51 -4.79
CA PRO A 1119 34.97 37.00 -5.51
C PRO A 1119 34.94 35.47 -5.59
N ARG A 1120 35.39 34.89 -6.71
CA ARG A 1120 35.68 33.45 -6.78
C ARG A 1120 36.97 33.14 -6.01
N GLY A 1121 36.93 32.14 -5.12
CA GLY A 1121 38.06 31.75 -4.27
C GLY A 1121 39.20 31.00 -4.98
N GLY A 1122 39.09 30.75 -6.29
CA GLY A 1122 39.98 29.83 -7.00
C GLY A 1122 39.47 28.40 -6.81
N ASP A 1123 40.30 27.53 -6.24
CA ASP A 1123 39.91 26.17 -5.83
C ASP A 1123 39.29 26.13 -4.41
N GLU A 1124 39.49 27.20 -3.62
CA GLU A 1124 38.99 27.35 -2.25
C GLU A 1124 37.51 27.77 -2.22
N PRO A 1125 36.66 27.10 -1.42
CA PRO A 1125 35.21 27.33 -1.40
C PRO A 1125 34.83 28.62 -0.64
N VAL A 1126 33.84 29.34 -1.16
CA VAL A 1126 33.34 30.60 -0.60
C VAL A 1126 32.10 30.35 0.23
N SER A 1127 32.06 30.87 1.46
CA SER A 1127 30.89 30.80 2.34
C SER A 1127 30.04 32.06 2.21
N LEU A 1128 28.71 31.93 2.32
CA LEU A 1128 27.74 33.03 2.17
C LEU A 1128 26.92 33.25 3.44
N ARG A 1129 26.52 34.50 3.68
CA ARG A 1129 25.46 34.88 4.62
C ARG A 1129 24.55 35.91 3.97
N VAL A 1130 23.28 35.56 3.84
CA VAL A 1130 22.22 36.42 3.30
C VAL A 1130 21.27 36.79 4.43
N THR A 1131 21.03 38.08 4.65
CA THR A 1131 19.96 38.58 5.51
C THR A 1131 19.01 39.42 4.67
N ALA A 1132 17.73 39.02 4.65
CA ALA A 1132 16.70 39.63 3.82
C ALA A 1132 15.41 39.91 4.64
N ARG A 1133 14.63 40.88 4.17
CA ARG A 1133 13.27 41.15 4.64
C ARG A 1133 12.39 41.46 3.44
N ASP A 1134 11.17 40.92 3.42
CA ASP A 1134 10.18 41.19 2.38
C ASP A 1134 9.34 42.46 2.66
N THR A 1135 8.37 42.75 1.82
CA THR A 1135 7.43 43.87 1.98
C THR A 1135 6.22 43.57 2.88
N ALA A 1136 6.04 42.32 3.30
CA ALA A 1136 5.01 41.90 4.26
C ALA A 1136 5.51 41.90 5.72
N GLY A 1137 6.84 41.97 5.92
CA GLY A 1137 7.52 42.00 7.22
C GLY A 1137 8.24 40.71 7.60
N ASN A 1138 8.18 39.66 6.76
CA ASN A 1138 8.87 38.40 7.01
C ASN A 1138 10.38 38.56 6.77
N THR A 1139 11.19 37.81 7.51
CA THR A 1139 12.65 37.89 7.48
C THR A 1139 13.30 36.54 7.26
N LEU A 1140 14.45 36.56 6.58
CA LEU A 1140 15.36 35.44 6.44
C LEU A 1140 16.76 35.87 6.89
N THR A 1141 17.47 35.02 7.63
CA THR A 1141 18.94 35.03 7.67
C THR A 1141 19.44 33.61 7.42
N GLN A 1142 20.15 33.40 6.32
CA GLN A 1142 20.73 32.11 5.95
C GLN A 1142 22.24 32.23 5.83
N THR A 1143 22.97 31.42 6.58
CA THR A 1143 24.42 31.22 6.48
C THR A 1143 24.68 29.84 5.87
N VAL A 1144 25.52 29.77 4.84
CA VAL A 1144 25.98 28.51 4.22
C VAL A 1144 27.50 28.51 4.20
N ILE A 1145 28.10 27.58 4.92
CA ILE A 1145 29.55 27.35 4.95
C ILE A 1145 29.94 26.50 3.74
N ARG A 1146 30.98 26.95 3.01
CA ARG A 1146 31.44 26.37 1.73
C ARG A 1146 30.27 26.30 0.73
N ALA A 1147 29.68 27.46 0.43
CA ALA A 1147 28.48 27.57 -0.38
C ALA A 1147 28.72 27.16 -1.85
N PHE A 1148 29.83 27.59 -2.46
CA PHE A 1148 30.24 27.28 -3.84
C PHE A 1148 31.75 27.46 -4.02
#